data_AF-E9CWR6-F1
#
_entry.id   AF-E9CWR6-F1
#
_cell.length_a   1.000
_cell.length_b   1.000
_cell.length_c   1.000
_cell.angle_alpha   90.00
_cell.angle_beta   90.00
_cell.angle_gamma   90.00
#
_symmetry.space_group_name_H-M   'P 1'
#
loop_
_entity.id
_entity.type
_entity.pdbx_description
1 polymer ?
#
loop_
_entity_poly.entity_id
_entity_poly.type
_entity_poly.pdbx_seq_one_letter_code
_entity_poly.pdbx_strand_id
1 'polypeptide(L)'
;MASTANQGAIDQSANHDRAKCTAPELLLKVVLAGTLSHYETRGMIDDKRLEHMLLAGKQILYKSHQESDVRQNLGFSPAIWQGLTDVLTKAIPVLESQSFAWKNPATANYDGSSANLIAYNYFSLVKDIERLNDLCTIARNLLATTKRAQNLAAEKGFDQRILMLIDTCVRVTARGYDGESNPRNEERWQKVVSLYKRLLITCLQFLHNFIMHNEHRKLVLWLDLFGYHQNGESSIITHMEPLDQSHATAQGVAPIVRAGERLVNPPLRTLYDQTAEDLLLETISTFPREPATIKEEAAMLLLANIKDHMEKLLGRNLKEIQQMGKDPERVKEIRAALTAILGAKVDGWADLNERQGGPSREEEEARKKPILSIDRTATTGYPRTCWTDLPDLDEYGAIAAVDAPVTAEDRMMTRSAQSAAETLQEAKDELMARLQETSPDMVEGDSQYDSSERRGMRGDDDSRGTDGLADASGEEDEDEEDDDDDYRGRPGDQQRGLLTDIPLVLGPSEIEALPMIIQAGIVDSFGPKGPQKPGTKNMQAVRCHILLAQDTGRNLLRELLIFIAAWDLPDDELYFKMMVQIMEAVLKNGLMSHAYSDFGQAKDIISPAQAVVIKILTHIFRAKYSPPNITSATETPTGRSSVPVTKVDVLTVRYIFTIFRGNIIPETCALIYLQGQIRAGHALPEDFPLNLWDMERVYEGVYQFLEFFAVLTENTEWKNLLVQWEIVYDLVTLIKELEASIPKGSLSSLTAAASRAPQTPKESAQPGSAAPVAVERPYEPNDPEPTDAATVSAESRAPSPPMGNEDPSEFEWRNLKKLVILVLSSLVWKCPEVQNQIRKYGGVETILSCTSFDAHNPYIKEHAVMCLKFLLEGNRENQRVVEELEAREVMKDEGGLLERSGYEAVLDEVGKLSIRKKDANAAVAGPSGIDRRQ
;
A
#
# COMPACT_ATOMS: atom_id res chain seq x y z
N MET A 1 -10.89 43.82 -32.58
CA MET A 1 -11.36 43.12 -33.80
C MET A 1 -10.51 43.45 -35.03
N ALA A 2 -9.18 43.30 -34.98
CA ALA A 2 -8.30 43.33 -36.17
C ALA A 2 -6.88 42.86 -35.80
N SER A 3 -6.71 41.61 -35.34
CA SER A 3 -5.37 40.99 -35.30
C SER A 3 -5.36 39.46 -35.27
N THR A 4 -6.51 38.78 -35.32
CA THR A 4 -6.61 37.32 -35.27
C THR A 4 -6.78 36.63 -36.62
N ALA A 5 -6.77 37.38 -37.73
CA ALA A 5 -7.05 36.83 -39.06
C ALA A 5 -5.81 36.35 -39.85
N ASN A 6 -4.59 36.56 -39.34
CA ASN A 6 -3.37 36.34 -40.14
C ASN A 6 -2.57 35.07 -39.82
N GLN A 7 -2.97 34.26 -38.82
CA GLN A 7 -2.35 32.95 -38.58
C GLN A 7 -3.00 31.82 -39.41
N GLY A 8 -4.28 31.95 -39.81
CA GLY A 8 -5.00 30.91 -40.55
C GLY A 8 -4.68 30.85 -42.05
N ALA A 9 -4.03 31.87 -42.62
CA ALA A 9 -3.73 31.96 -44.04
C ALA A 9 -2.35 31.37 -44.42
N ILE A 10 -1.49 31.09 -43.44
CA ILE A 10 -0.17 30.48 -43.68
C ILE A 10 -0.28 28.94 -43.73
N ASP A 11 -1.27 28.34 -43.07
CA ASP A 11 -1.49 26.88 -43.09
C ASP A 11 -2.21 26.36 -44.35
N GLN A 12 -2.88 27.23 -45.13
CA GLN A 12 -3.55 26.82 -46.36
C GLN A 12 -2.68 26.91 -47.62
N SER A 13 -1.58 27.68 -47.60
CA SER A 13 -0.66 27.79 -48.74
C SER A 13 0.45 26.73 -48.74
N ALA A 14 0.64 26.00 -47.64
CA ALA A 14 1.63 24.92 -47.53
C ALA A 14 1.14 23.56 -48.07
N ASN A 15 -0.08 23.50 -48.61
CA ASN A 15 -0.68 22.25 -49.10
C ASN A 15 -0.37 21.91 -50.57
N HIS A 16 0.50 22.70 -51.23
CA HIS A 16 0.80 22.53 -52.66
C HIS A 16 2.22 22.10 -53.04
N ASP A 17 3.11 21.86 -52.07
CA ASP A 17 4.40 21.19 -52.30
C ASP A 17 4.45 19.87 -51.50
N ARG A 18 4.09 18.74 -52.13
CA ARG A 18 4.25 17.41 -51.54
C ARG A 18 5.72 17.19 -51.17
N ALA A 19 6.01 17.27 -49.87
CA ALA A 19 7.33 16.98 -49.31
C ALA A 19 7.79 15.58 -49.74
N LYS A 20 8.96 15.51 -50.37
CA LYS A 20 9.65 14.26 -50.72
C LYS A 20 9.87 13.46 -49.43
N CYS A 21 9.54 12.16 -49.43
CA CYS A 21 9.84 11.26 -48.32
C CYS A 21 11.31 11.39 -47.93
N THR A 22 11.58 11.77 -46.69
CA THR A 22 12.95 12.05 -46.25
C THR A 22 13.75 10.75 -46.17
N ALA A 23 15.07 10.81 -46.34
CA ALA A 23 15.91 9.61 -46.24
C ALA A 23 15.73 8.85 -44.90
N PRO A 24 15.63 9.52 -43.73
CA PRO A 24 15.32 8.84 -42.47
C PRO A 24 13.95 8.17 -42.45
N GLU A 25 12.91 8.82 -43.02
CA GLU A 25 11.56 8.26 -43.09
C GLU A 25 11.49 7.02 -43.98
N LEU A 26 12.14 7.07 -45.15
CA LEU A 26 12.21 5.92 -46.05
C LEU A 26 12.96 4.74 -45.39
N LEU A 27 14.08 5.02 -44.72
CA LEU A 27 14.86 3.99 -44.03
C LEU A 27 14.04 3.33 -42.91
N LEU A 28 13.34 4.12 -42.09
CA LEU A 28 12.49 3.56 -41.04
C LEU A 28 11.32 2.75 -41.61
N LYS A 29 10.69 3.20 -42.72
CA LYS A 29 9.65 2.41 -43.40
C LYS A 29 10.15 1.05 -43.87
N VAL A 30 11.37 0.97 -44.40
CA VAL A 30 11.99 -0.31 -44.81
C VAL A 30 12.25 -1.20 -43.60
N VAL A 31 12.76 -0.64 -42.50
CA VAL A 31 12.98 -1.37 -41.24
C VAL A 31 11.66 -1.91 -40.69
N LEU A 32 10.60 -1.11 -40.67
CA LEU A 32 9.27 -1.51 -40.20
C LEU A 32 8.65 -2.60 -41.08
N ALA A 33 8.68 -2.45 -42.40
CA ALA A 33 8.15 -3.45 -43.32
C ALA A 33 8.88 -4.79 -43.22
N GLY A 34 10.22 -4.76 -43.10
CA GLY A 34 11.01 -5.97 -42.90
C GLY A 34 10.75 -6.63 -41.55
N THR A 35 10.67 -5.84 -40.48
CA THR A 35 10.34 -6.35 -39.14
C THR A 35 8.94 -6.93 -39.08
N LEU A 36 7.96 -6.30 -39.73
CA LEU A 36 6.59 -6.81 -39.83
C LEU A 36 6.57 -8.16 -40.56
N SER A 37 7.24 -8.25 -41.71
CA SER A 37 7.32 -9.48 -42.51
C SER A 37 7.92 -10.65 -41.71
N HIS A 38 8.91 -10.38 -40.85
CA HIS A 38 9.49 -11.39 -39.95
C HIS A 38 8.46 -11.98 -38.98
N TYR A 39 7.60 -11.13 -38.38
CA TYR A 39 6.58 -11.59 -37.44
C TYR A 39 5.34 -12.16 -38.13
N GLU A 40 5.02 -11.76 -39.36
CA GLU A 40 3.91 -12.33 -40.13
C GLU A 40 4.25 -13.69 -40.74
N THR A 41 5.47 -13.86 -41.24
CA THR A 41 5.91 -15.11 -41.89
C THR A 41 7.36 -15.39 -41.51
N ARG A 42 7.53 -16.12 -40.40
CA ARG A 42 8.86 -16.45 -39.86
C ARG A 42 9.70 -17.19 -40.91
N GLY A 43 10.91 -16.70 -41.16
CA GLY A 43 11.83 -17.26 -42.17
C GLY A 43 11.67 -16.71 -43.59
N MET A 44 10.72 -15.79 -43.84
CA MET A 44 10.61 -15.10 -45.13
C MET A 44 11.82 -14.20 -45.45
N ILE A 45 12.40 -13.60 -44.41
CA ILE A 45 13.65 -12.83 -44.46
C ILE A 45 14.71 -13.66 -43.74
N ASP A 46 15.88 -13.83 -44.36
CA ASP A 46 17.00 -14.54 -43.74
C ASP A 46 17.62 -13.74 -42.59
N ASP A 47 18.15 -14.44 -41.59
CA ASP A 47 18.68 -13.84 -40.35
C ASP A 47 19.72 -12.74 -40.59
N LYS A 48 20.56 -12.88 -41.62
CA LYS A 48 21.58 -11.87 -41.96
C LYS A 48 20.95 -10.56 -42.43
N ARG A 49 19.92 -10.63 -43.25
CA ARG A 49 19.19 -9.43 -43.70
C ARG A 49 18.40 -8.80 -42.56
N LEU A 50 17.82 -9.61 -41.68
CA LEU A 50 17.14 -9.13 -40.49
C LEU A 50 18.09 -8.41 -39.53
N GLU A 51 19.33 -8.90 -39.39
CA GLU A 51 20.39 -8.24 -38.63
C GLU A 51 20.84 -6.91 -39.27
N HIS A 52 20.98 -6.85 -40.59
CA HIS A 52 21.21 -5.58 -41.29
C HIS A 52 20.08 -4.57 -41.08
N MET A 53 18.82 -5.03 -41.03
CA MET A 53 17.68 -4.16 -40.70
C MET A 53 17.73 -3.65 -39.26
N LEU A 54 18.18 -4.48 -38.30
CA LEU A 54 18.41 -4.04 -36.93
C LEU A 54 19.49 -2.95 -36.86
N LEU A 55 20.61 -3.13 -37.59
CA LEU A 55 21.67 -2.10 -37.68
C LEU A 55 21.15 -0.78 -38.29
N ALA A 56 20.30 -0.85 -39.32
CA ALA A 56 19.63 0.32 -39.88
C ALA A 56 18.68 0.98 -38.86
N GLY A 57 17.97 0.18 -38.05
CA GLY A 57 17.18 0.65 -36.92
C GLY A 57 18.02 1.43 -35.90
N LYS A 58 19.20 0.91 -35.54
CA LYS A 58 20.15 1.59 -34.63
C LYS A 58 20.64 2.93 -35.18
N GLN A 59 20.82 3.06 -36.50
CA GLN A 59 21.13 4.35 -37.12
C GLN A 59 19.99 5.37 -36.94
N ILE A 60 18.74 4.95 -37.14
CA ILE A 60 17.57 5.82 -36.89
C ILE A 60 17.43 6.14 -35.40
N LEU A 61 17.69 5.18 -34.51
CA LEU A 61 17.70 5.39 -33.07
C LEU A 61 18.66 6.51 -32.68
N TYR A 62 19.92 6.44 -33.13
CA TYR A 62 20.92 7.47 -32.88
C TYR A 62 20.49 8.85 -33.40
N LYS A 63 20.00 8.91 -34.65
CA LYS A 63 19.51 10.17 -35.25
C LYS A 63 18.30 10.74 -34.53
N SER A 64 17.34 9.90 -34.14
CA SER A 64 16.15 10.34 -33.40
C SER A 64 16.48 10.89 -32.01
N HIS A 65 17.58 10.44 -31.42
CA HIS A 65 18.06 10.96 -30.14
C HIS A 65 18.68 12.36 -30.28
N GLN A 66 19.51 12.58 -31.31
CA GLN A 66 20.29 13.82 -31.44
C GLN A 66 19.59 14.91 -32.29
N GLU A 67 18.89 14.53 -33.35
CA GLU A 67 18.41 15.47 -34.37
C GLU A 67 16.91 15.78 -34.19
N SER A 68 16.58 17.02 -33.85
CA SER A 68 15.19 17.46 -33.67
C SER A 68 14.37 17.38 -34.97
N ASP A 69 14.97 17.69 -36.11
CA ASP A 69 14.29 17.66 -37.40
C ASP A 69 13.90 16.23 -37.80
N VAL A 70 14.76 15.25 -37.51
CA VAL A 70 14.46 13.83 -37.73
C VAL A 70 13.27 13.40 -36.86
N ARG A 71 13.25 13.79 -35.58
CA ARG A 71 12.11 13.48 -34.70
C ARG A 71 10.81 14.07 -35.21
N GLN A 72 10.79 15.33 -35.64
CA GLN A 72 9.59 15.96 -36.19
C GLN A 72 9.13 15.29 -37.49
N ASN A 73 10.05 15.05 -38.43
CA ASN A 73 9.73 14.42 -39.71
C ASN A 73 9.14 13.01 -39.52
N LEU A 74 9.74 12.20 -38.66
CA LEU A 74 9.26 10.85 -38.36
C LEU A 74 7.98 10.87 -37.52
N GLY A 75 7.93 11.69 -36.47
CA GLY A 75 6.80 11.79 -35.54
C GLY A 75 5.54 12.39 -36.14
N PHE A 76 5.65 13.16 -37.24
CA PHE A 76 4.51 13.71 -37.96
C PHE A 76 4.04 12.84 -39.14
N SER A 77 4.69 11.70 -39.38
CA SER A 77 4.31 10.76 -40.44
C SER A 77 3.32 9.72 -39.90
N PRO A 78 2.04 9.72 -40.34
CA PRO A 78 1.07 8.71 -39.91
C PRO A 78 1.46 7.29 -40.30
N ALA A 79 2.20 7.14 -41.40
CA ALA A 79 2.68 5.84 -41.89
C ALA A 79 3.71 5.21 -40.95
N ILE A 80 4.54 6.02 -40.27
CA ILE A 80 5.50 5.53 -39.28
C ILE A 80 4.76 4.99 -38.05
N TRP A 81 3.80 5.74 -37.51
CA TRP A 81 2.99 5.28 -36.37
C TRP A 81 2.15 4.04 -36.69
N GLN A 82 1.59 3.96 -37.91
CA GLN A 82 0.88 2.77 -38.37
C GLN A 82 1.85 1.57 -38.42
N GLY A 83 3.00 1.71 -39.09
CA GLY A 83 3.97 0.61 -39.19
C GLY A 83 4.52 0.15 -37.84
N LEU A 84 4.75 1.06 -36.89
CA LEU A 84 5.12 0.73 -35.50
C LEU A 84 4.01 -0.08 -34.80
N THR A 85 2.75 0.31 -34.99
CA THR A 85 1.59 -0.38 -34.42
C THR A 85 1.42 -1.77 -35.02
N ASP A 86 1.54 -1.90 -36.35
CA ASP A 86 1.40 -3.17 -37.07
C ASP A 86 2.47 -4.18 -36.60
N VAL A 87 3.72 -3.71 -36.46
CA VAL A 87 4.82 -4.53 -35.92
C VAL A 87 4.49 -5.04 -34.52
N LEU A 88 4.10 -4.18 -33.57
CA LEU A 88 3.78 -4.63 -32.21
C LEU A 88 2.55 -5.55 -32.18
N THR A 89 1.56 -5.31 -33.03
CA THR A 89 0.36 -6.15 -33.15
C THR A 89 0.70 -7.58 -33.50
N LYS A 90 1.72 -7.81 -34.34
CA LYS A 90 2.18 -9.15 -34.71
C LYS A 90 3.27 -9.70 -33.78
N ALA A 91 4.12 -8.83 -33.24
CA ALA A 91 5.25 -9.24 -32.40
C ALA A 91 4.83 -9.67 -30.99
N ILE A 92 3.86 -9.00 -30.36
CA ILE A 92 3.42 -9.32 -28.99
C ILE A 92 2.94 -10.78 -28.89
N PRO A 93 2.01 -11.28 -29.74
CA PRO A 93 1.60 -12.68 -29.69
C PRO A 93 2.75 -13.68 -29.88
N VAL A 94 3.75 -13.33 -30.70
CA VAL A 94 4.94 -14.17 -30.90
C VAL A 94 5.77 -14.24 -29.62
N LEU A 95 6.03 -13.10 -28.96
CA LEU A 95 6.71 -13.08 -27.66
C LEU A 95 5.95 -13.87 -26.60
N GLU A 96 4.63 -13.68 -26.51
CA GLU A 96 3.80 -14.41 -25.55
C GLU A 96 3.84 -15.93 -25.80
N SER A 97 3.79 -16.38 -27.06
CA SER A 97 3.86 -17.81 -27.41
C SER A 97 5.22 -18.46 -27.12
N GLN A 98 6.28 -17.64 -27.04
CA GLN A 98 7.64 -18.09 -26.74
C GLN A 98 7.98 -17.98 -25.25
N SER A 99 7.16 -17.27 -24.47
CA SER A 99 7.41 -16.96 -23.06
C SER A 99 6.37 -17.53 -22.10
N PHE A 100 5.22 -17.98 -22.58
CA PHE A 100 4.14 -18.53 -21.76
C PHE A 100 3.69 -19.92 -22.21
N ALA A 101 3.87 -20.91 -21.35
CA ALA A 101 3.52 -22.30 -21.64
C ALA A 101 2.03 -22.49 -21.97
N TRP A 102 1.12 -21.81 -21.27
CA TRP A 102 -0.33 -21.91 -21.49
C TRP A 102 -0.79 -21.39 -22.86
N LYS A 103 -0.01 -20.54 -23.55
CA LYS A 103 -0.30 -20.11 -24.94
C LYS A 103 0.22 -21.08 -25.98
N ASN A 104 1.10 -22.02 -25.59
CA ASN A 104 1.65 -23.03 -26.47
C ASN A 104 1.72 -24.40 -25.75
N PRO A 105 0.56 -25.00 -25.41
CA PRO A 105 0.50 -26.27 -24.69
C PRO A 105 0.95 -27.48 -25.54
N ALA A 106 1.25 -27.28 -26.83
CA ALA A 106 1.33 -28.35 -27.82
C ALA A 106 2.72 -28.95 -28.05
N THR A 107 3.79 -28.42 -27.44
CA THR A 107 5.12 -29.07 -27.52
C THR A 107 5.44 -29.77 -26.20
N ALA A 108 5.24 -31.09 -26.18
CA ALA A 108 5.43 -32.02 -25.06
C ALA A 108 6.87 -32.14 -24.49
N ASN A 109 7.74 -31.14 -24.70
CA ASN A 109 9.16 -31.19 -24.35
C ASN A 109 9.56 -30.30 -23.16
N TYR A 110 8.65 -29.52 -22.56
CA TYR A 110 8.98 -28.51 -21.53
C TYR A 110 8.11 -28.57 -20.27
N ASP A 111 7.32 -29.62 -20.12
CA ASP A 111 6.54 -29.95 -18.91
C ASP A 111 5.68 -28.80 -18.34
N GLY A 112 5.16 -27.93 -19.19
CA GLY A 112 4.34 -26.78 -18.76
C GLY A 112 5.11 -25.62 -18.12
N SER A 113 6.43 -25.71 -17.92
CA SER A 113 7.26 -24.64 -17.36
C SER A 113 7.47 -23.49 -18.37
N SER A 114 7.19 -22.26 -17.93
CA SER A 114 7.41 -21.08 -18.76
C SER A 114 8.89 -20.67 -18.80
N ALA A 115 9.65 -20.91 -17.73
CA ALA A 115 11.08 -20.63 -17.68
C ALA A 115 11.88 -21.54 -18.62
N ASN A 116 11.54 -22.84 -18.69
CA ASN A 116 12.16 -23.77 -19.64
C ASN A 116 11.83 -23.40 -21.09
N LEU A 117 10.60 -22.96 -21.38
CA LEU A 117 10.21 -22.49 -22.71
C LEU A 117 11.00 -21.23 -23.13
N ILE A 118 11.20 -20.28 -22.21
CA ILE A 118 12.02 -19.09 -22.44
C ILE A 118 13.48 -19.49 -22.72
N ALA A 119 14.06 -20.39 -21.91
CA ALA A 119 15.42 -20.86 -22.08
C ALA A 119 15.63 -21.60 -23.41
N TYR A 120 14.61 -22.33 -23.89
CA TYR A 120 14.63 -22.98 -25.20
C TYR A 120 14.62 -21.96 -26.35
N ASN A 121 13.76 -20.93 -26.26
CA ASN A 121 13.63 -19.88 -27.28
C ASN A 121 14.68 -18.75 -27.16
N TYR A 122 15.67 -18.90 -26.26
CA TYR A 122 16.67 -17.88 -25.90
C TYR A 122 17.21 -17.05 -27.08
N PHE A 123 17.73 -17.71 -28.13
CA PHE A 123 18.38 -17.00 -29.24
C PHE A 123 17.40 -16.14 -30.07
N SER A 124 16.13 -16.54 -30.18
CA SER A 124 15.12 -15.72 -30.86
C SER A 124 14.67 -14.58 -29.97
N LEU A 125 14.35 -14.88 -28.71
CA LEU A 125 13.85 -13.90 -27.75
C LEU A 125 14.83 -12.74 -27.56
N VAL A 126 16.13 -13.02 -27.40
CA VAL A 126 17.15 -11.97 -27.29
C VAL A 126 17.09 -10.98 -28.46
N LYS A 127 17.08 -11.48 -29.70
CA LYS A 127 17.07 -10.64 -30.90
C LYS A 127 15.74 -9.90 -31.10
N ASP A 128 14.62 -10.58 -30.83
CA ASP A 128 13.29 -10.02 -31.01
C ASP A 128 13.01 -8.93 -29.97
N ILE A 129 13.35 -9.16 -28.70
CA ILE A 129 13.21 -8.17 -27.61
C ILE A 129 14.11 -6.95 -27.87
N GLU A 130 15.37 -7.14 -28.26
CA GLU A 130 16.26 -6.02 -28.62
C GLU A 130 15.70 -5.19 -29.78
N ARG A 131 15.19 -5.84 -30.82
CA ARG A 131 14.58 -5.16 -31.97
C ARG A 131 13.36 -4.34 -31.55
N LEU A 132 12.48 -4.90 -30.74
CA LEU A 132 11.32 -4.18 -30.23
C LEU A 132 11.71 -3.05 -29.29
N ASN A 133 12.75 -3.22 -28.46
CA ASN A 133 13.26 -2.18 -27.59
C ASN A 133 13.80 -0.98 -28.38
N ASP A 134 14.55 -1.23 -29.47
CA ASP A 134 15.02 -0.18 -30.36
C ASP A 134 13.85 0.59 -31.01
N LEU A 135 12.82 -0.12 -31.49
CA LEU A 135 11.62 0.50 -32.06
C LEU A 135 10.82 1.31 -31.03
N CYS A 136 10.64 0.80 -29.81
CA CYS A 136 9.97 1.51 -28.73
C CYS A 136 10.78 2.75 -28.29
N THR A 137 12.11 2.66 -28.29
CA THR A 137 12.98 3.79 -27.97
C THR A 137 12.91 4.87 -29.05
N ILE A 138 12.89 4.49 -30.34
CA ILE A 138 12.62 5.42 -31.44
C ILE A 138 11.27 6.10 -31.21
N ALA A 139 10.20 5.34 -31.01
CA ALA A 139 8.85 5.87 -30.77
C ALA A 139 8.80 6.85 -29.59
N ARG A 140 9.44 6.51 -28.47
CA ARG A 140 9.59 7.38 -27.30
C ARG A 140 10.30 8.69 -27.65
N ASN A 141 11.37 8.62 -28.44
CA ASN A 141 12.10 9.81 -28.88
C ASN A 141 11.22 10.70 -29.77
N LEU A 142 10.35 10.14 -30.62
CA LEU A 142 9.44 10.91 -31.49
C LEU A 142 8.41 11.74 -30.67
N LEU A 143 8.14 11.37 -29.42
CA LEU A 143 7.22 12.10 -28.54
C LEU A 143 7.85 13.33 -27.88
N ALA A 144 9.18 13.46 -27.90
CA ALA A 144 9.86 14.66 -27.42
C ALA A 144 9.46 15.91 -28.24
N THR A 145 8.83 15.72 -29.39
CA THR A 145 8.53 16.76 -30.38
C THR A 145 7.04 16.98 -30.63
N THR A 146 6.27 17.35 -29.59
CA THR A 146 4.91 17.97 -29.64
C THR A 146 3.69 17.06 -29.44
N LYS A 147 2.58 17.70 -29.02
CA LYS A 147 1.22 17.14 -28.92
C LYS A 147 0.73 16.45 -30.19
N ARG A 148 1.20 16.90 -31.37
CA ARG A 148 0.81 16.30 -32.65
C ARG A 148 1.29 14.85 -32.78
N ALA A 149 2.53 14.57 -32.39
CA ALA A 149 3.08 13.21 -32.42
C ALA A 149 2.34 12.30 -31.41
N GLN A 150 2.07 12.80 -30.20
CA GLN A 150 1.27 12.09 -29.18
C GLN A 150 -0.14 11.73 -29.72
N ASN A 151 -0.82 12.68 -30.36
CA ASN A 151 -2.15 12.45 -30.91
C ASN A 151 -2.13 11.46 -32.10
N LEU A 152 -1.12 11.53 -32.97
CA LEU A 152 -0.96 10.56 -34.07
C LEU A 152 -0.65 9.14 -33.57
N ALA A 153 0.20 9.01 -32.54
CA ALA A 153 0.45 7.73 -31.89
C ALA A 153 -0.84 7.11 -31.33
N ALA A 154 -1.67 7.94 -30.67
CA ALA A 154 -2.96 7.52 -30.13
C ALA A 154 -3.99 7.19 -31.22
N GLU A 155 -4.03 7.97 -32.30
CA GLU A 155 -4.90 7.71 -33.46
C GLU A 155 -4.64 6.33 -34.06
N LYS A 156 -3.35 5.95 -34.18
CA LYS A 156 -2.96 4.63 -34.70
C LYS A 156 -3.04 3.52 -33.66
N GLY A 157 -3.32 3.82 -32.40
CA GLY A 157 -3.43 2.84 -31.32
C GLY A 157 -2.10 2.27 -30.84
N PHE A 158 -0.98 2.99 -31.05
CA PHE A 158 0.34 2.53 -30.61
C PHE A 158 0.45 2.46 -29.09
N ASP A 159 -0.15 3.41 -28.36
CA ASP A 159 -0.26 3.42 -26.91
C ASP A 159 -0.92 2.16 -26.35
N GLN A 160 -1.98 1.67 -26.99
CA GLN A 160 -2.66 0.43 -26.60
C GLN A 160 -1.75 -0.79 -26.78
N ARG A 161 -0.93 -0.80 -27.84
CA ARG A 161 0.08 -1.86 -28.03
C ARG A 161 1.18 -1.79 -26.98
N ILE A 162 1.59 -0.59 -26.55
CA ILE A 162 2.52 -0.40 -25.44
C ILE A 162 1.93 -0.93 -24.13
N LEU A 163 0.66 -0.68 -23.82
CA LEU A 163 0.00 -1.23 -22.63
C LEU A 163 -0.03 -2.77 -22.63
N MET A 164 -0.32 -3.39 -23.78
CA MET A 164 -0.26 -4.85 -23.93
C MET A 164 1.17 -5.40 -23.80
N LEU A 165 2.16 -4.66 -24.30
CA LEU A 165 3.56 -5.05 -24.17
C LEU A 165 4.03 -4.95 -22.72
N ILE A 166 3.60 -3.92 -21.97
CA ILE A 166 3.84 -3.80 -20.52
C ILE A 166 3.26 -5.01 -19.79
N ASP A 167 2.02 -5.42 -20.09
CA ASP A 167 1.39 -6.61 -19.48
C ASP A 167 2.24 -7.87 -19.73
N THR A 168 2.72 -8.03 -20.97
CA THR A 168 3.60 -9.15 -21.33
C THR A 168 4.91 -9.10 -20.55
N CYS A 169 5.59 -7.94 -20.49
CA CYS A 169 6.84 -7.78 -19.77
C CYS A 169 6.67 -8.07 -18.27
N VAL A 170 5.67 -7.46 -17.62
CA VAL A 170 5.41 -7.64 -16.18
C VAL A 170 5.14 -9.11 -15.85
N ARG A 171 4.30 -9.80 -16.63
CA ARG A 171 3.99 -11.23 -16.44
C ARG A 171 5.19 -12.16 -16.62
N VAL A 172 6.18 -11.78 -17.43
CA VAL A 172 7.43 -12.53 -17.57
C VAL A 172 8.37 -12.23 -16.41
N THR A 173 8.50 -10.96 -16.02
CA THR A 173 9.47 -10.53 -14.99
C THR A 173 9.02 -10.80 -13.57
N ALA A 174 7.70 -10.90 -13.32
CA ALA A 174 7.14 -11.17 -12.00
C ALA A 174 7.12 -12.66 -11.64
N ARG A 175 7.28 -13.55 -12.63
CA ARG A 175 7.40 -14.99 -12.40
C ARG A 175 8.82 -15.34 -11.97
N GLY A 176 8.93 -16.20 -10.96
CA GLY A 176 10.20 -16.87 -10.61
C GLY A 176 10.60 -17.90 -11.67
N TYR A 177 11.78 -18.50 -11.50
CA TYR A 177 12.21 -19.62 -12.32
C TYR A 177 11.42 -20.87 -11.89
N ASP A 178 10.54 -21.35 -12.77
CA ASP A 178 9.63 -22.49 -12.55
C ASP A 178 10.11 -23.76 -13.29
N GLY A 179 11.38 -23.80 -13.71
CA GLY A 179 11.96 -24.91 -14.45
C GLY A 179 12.76 -25.85 -13.56
N GLU A 180 12.98 -27.08 -14.01
CA GLU A 180 13.96 -27.98 -13.39
C GLU A 180 15.33 -27.30 -13.22
N SER A 181 16.03 -27.64 -12.12
CA SER A 181 17.32 -27.07 -11.74
C SER A 181 18.43 -27.38 -12.77
N ASN A 182 18.48 -26.57 -13.82
CA ASN A 182 19.50 -26.60 -14.87
C ASN A 182 20.19 -25.23 -14.95
N PRO A 183 21.45 -25.11 -14.49
CA PRO A 183 22.14 -23.83 -14.42
C PRO A 183 22.22 -23.08 -15.75
N ARG A 184 22.27 -23.81 -16.88
CA ARG A 184 22.33 -23.20 -18.21
C ARG A 184 20.98 -22.62 -18.64
N ASN A 185 19.88 -23.29 -18.30
CA ASN A 185 18.55 -22.80 -18.61
C ASN A 185 18.22 -21.60 -17.73
N GLU A 186 18.57 -21.67 -16.45
CA GLU A 186 18.43 -20.56 -15.51
C GLU A 186 19.21 -19.32 -15.97
N GLU A 187 20.49 -19.46 -16.37
CA GLU A 187 21.28 -18.33 -16.89
C GLU A 187 20.65 -17.71 -18.15
N ARG A 188 20.15 -18.54 -19.07
CA ARG A 188 19.47 -18.08 -20.29
C ARG A 188 18.17 -17.37 -19.98
N TRP A 189 17.37 -17.92 -19.06
CA TRP A 189 16.14 -17.34 -18.59
C TRP A 189 16.39 -15.98 -17.94
N GLN A 190 17.33 -15.89 -17.00
CA GLN A 190 17.74 -14.64 -16.34
C GLN A 190 18.13 -13.55 -17.34
N LYS A 191 18.93 -13.90 -18.36
CA LYS A 191 19.31 -12.97 -19.44
C LYS A 191 18.10 -12.45 -20.22
N VAL A 192 17.13 -13.31 -20.54
CA VAL A 192 15.91 -12.90 -21.26
C VAL A 192 15.00 -12.05 -20.36
N VAL A 193 14.84 -12.42 -19.09
CA VAL A 193 14.09 -11.62 -18.10
C VAL A 193 14.70 -10.22 -17.96
N SER A 194 16.02 -10.09 -17.90
CA SER A 194 16.70 -8.79 -17.87
C SER A 194 16.39 -7.94 -19.12
N LEU A 195 16.32 -8.56 -20.30
CA LEU A 195 15.92 -7.86 -21.52
C LEU A 195 14.45 -7.41 -21.48
N TYR A 196 13.55 -8.21 -20.92
CA TYR A 196 12.16 -7.81 -20.68
C TYR A 196 12.05 -6.66 -19.67
N LYS A 197 12.85 -6.64 -18.60
CA LYS A 197 12.93 -5.50 -17.66
C LYS A 197 13.37 -4.23 -18.39
N ARG A 198 14.40 -4.32 -19.23
CA ARG A 198 14.85 -3.18 -20.06
C ARG A 198 13.76 -2.69 -21.02
N LEU A 199 13.03 -3.60 -21.67
CA LEU A 199 11.91 -3.26 -22.54
C LEU A 199 10.76 -2.61 -21.76
N LEU A 200 10.44 -3.12 -20.57
CA LEU A 200 9.45 -2.55 -19.65
C LEU A 200 9.78 -1.10 -19.29
N ILE A 201 11.03 -0.83 -18.89
CA ILE A 201 11.50 0.53 -18.58
C ILE A 201 11.30 1.47 -19.78
N THR A 202 11.67 1.03 -20.99
CA THR A 202 11.46 1.81 -22.22
C THR A 202 9.98 2.09 -22.49
N CYS A 203 9.10 1.12 -22.24
CA CYS A 203 7.64 1.28 -22.38
C CYS A 203 7.06 2.27 -21.36
N LEU A 204 7.52 2.23 -20.10
CA LEU A 204 7.12 3.21 -19.07
C LEU A 204 7.60 4.62 -19.43
N GLN A 205 8.84 4.76 -19.88
CA GLN A 205 9.36 6.05 -20.34
C GLN A 205 8.61 6.57 -21.57
N PHE A 206 8.14 5.69 -22.46
CA PHE A 206 7.22 6.06 -23.54
C PHE A 206 5.90 6.61 -22.98
N LEU A 207 5.25 5.91 -22.05
CA LEU A 207 3.98 6.35 -21.46
C LEU A 207 4.11 7.70 -20.76
N HIS A 208 5.19 7.93 -20.03
CA HIS A 208 5.49 9.23 -19.43
C HIS A 208 5.52 10.32 -20.52
N ASN A 209 6.37 10.17 -21.54
CA ASN A 209 6.46 11.15 -22.64
C ASN A 209 5.16 11.32 -23.42
N PHE A 210 4.32 10.29 -23.48
CA PHE A 210 3.04 10.29 -24.20
C PHE A 210 2.01 11.21 -23.55
N ILE A 211 1.99 11.28 -22.22
CA ILE A 211 1.03 12.12 -21.48
C ILE A 211 1.60 13.49 -21.10
N MET A 212 2.92 13.69 -21.21
CA MET A 212 3.57 14.93 -20.80
C MET A 212 2.98 16.14 -21.53
N HIS A 213 2.58 17.14 -20.72
CA HIS A 213 1.92 18.38 -21.15
C HIS A 213 0.65 18.22 -22.01
N ASN A 214 -0.01 17.06 -21.98
CA ASN A 214 -1.21 16.78 -22.77
C ASN A 214 -2.35 16.22 -21.90
N GLU A 215 -3.17 17.12 -21.36
CA GLU A 215 -4.30 16.78 -20.48
C GLU A 215 -5.28 15.77 -21.08
N HIS A 216 -5.49 15.84 -22.40
CA HIS A 216 -6.37 14.90 -23.09
C HIS A 216 -5.82 13.48 -23.10
N ARG A 217 -4.49 13.31 -23.27
CA ARG A 217 -3.84 12.00 -23.20
C ARG A 217 -3.72 11.49 -21.77
N LYS A 218 -3.48 12.38 -20.80
CA LYS A 218 -3.53 12.02 -19.38
C LYS A 218 -4.88 11.41 -19.03
N LEU A 219 -5.99 12.05 -19.37
CA LEU A 219 -7.31 11.55 -18.98
C LEU A 219 -7.66 10.22 -19.67
N VAL A 220 -7.31 10.04 -20.95
CA VAL A 220 -7.48 8.75 -21.65
C VAL A 220 -6.65 7.65 -20.99
N LEU A 221 -5.36 7.90 -20.69
CA LEU A 221 -4.52 6.92 -20.01
C LEU A 221 -5.05 6.59 -18.62
N TRP A 222 -5.53 7.58 -17.85
CA TRP A 222 -6.11 7.37 -16.52
C TRP A 222 -7.32 6.44 -16.57
N LEU A 223 -8.20 6.60 -17.57
CA LEU A 223 -9.35 5.72 -17.76
C LEU A 223 -8.95 4.32 -18.26
N ASP A 224 -7.86 4.21 -19.02
CA ASP A 224 -7.34 2.91 -19.44
C ASP A 224 -6.69 2.13 -18.31
N LEU A 225 -6.06 2.82 -17.35
CA LEU A 225 -5.38 2.19 -16.22
C LEU A 225 -6.31 1.95 -15.02
N PHE A 226 -7.24 2.88 -14.75
CA PHE A 226 -8.03 2.93 -13.51
C PHE A 226 -9.54 3.13 -13.77
N GLY A 227 -10.00 2.89 -15.00
CA GLY A 227 -11.41 2.89 -15.35
C GLY A 227 -12.00 1.47 -15.35
N TYR A 228 -13.32 1.36 -15.21
CA TYR A 228 -14.04 0.10 -15.35
C TYR A 228 -14.00 -0.36 -16.80
N HIS A 229 -13.71 -1.64 -17.00
CA HIS A 229 -13.71 -2.27 -18.31
C HIS A 229 -15.02 -3.03 -18.54
N GLN A 230 -15.70 -2.77 -19.65
CA GLN A 230 -16.80 -3.61 -20.11
C GLN A 230 -16.41 -4.27 -21.46
N ASN A 231 -16.69 -5.56 -21.57
CA ASN A 231 -16.54 -6.30 -22.82
C ASN A 231 -17.93 -6.38 -23.47
N GLY A 232 -18.31 -5.40 -24.30
CA GLY A 232 -19.56 -5.43 -25.07
C GLY A 232 -20.44 -4.19 -24.94
N GLU A 233 -21.44 -4.09 -25.83
CA GLU A 233 -22.40 -2.99 -25.91
C GLU A 233 -23.32 -2.97 -24.69
N SER A 234 -23.21 -1.92 -23.87
CA SER A 234 -24.13 -1.69 -22.76
C SER A 234 -25.24 -0.73 -23.18
N SER A 235 -26.45 -1.25 -23.35
CA SER A 235 -27.72 -0.49 -23.37
C SER A 235 -27.94 0.39 -22.12
N ILE A 236 -27.07 0.24 -21.12
CA ILE A 236 -27.09 0.85 -19.78
C ILE A 236 -26.38 2.22 -19.75
N ILE A 237 -25.52 2.53 -20.74
CA ILE A 237 -24.71 3.75 -20.78
C ILE A 237 -25.21 4.65 -21.92
N THR A 238 -25.65 5.87 -21.58
CA THR A 238 -25.99 6.90 -22.56
C THR A 238 -24.84 7.88 -22.68
N HIS A 239 -24.15 7.92 -23.82
CA HIS A 239 -23.09 8.91 -24.08
C HIS A 239 -23.72 10.27 -24.45
N MET A 240 -23.33 11.35 -23.78
CA MET A 240 -23.73 12.72 -24.13
C MET A 240 -22.49 13.64 -24.27
N GLU A 241 -22.68 14.96 -24.33
CA GLU A 241 -21.73 15.93 -24.92
C GLU A 241 -20.25 15.83 -24.46
N PRO A 242 -19.29 16.27 -25.32
CA PRO A 242 -17.87 16.34 -24.96
C PRO A 242 -17.64 17.18 -23.70
N LEU A 243 -16.72 16.75 -22.82
CA LEU A 243 -16.43 17.43 -21.55
C LEU A 243 -15.92 18.88 -21.71
N ASP A 244 -15.41 19.22 -22.89
CA ASP A 244 -14.74 20.48 -23.16
C ASP A 244 -15.30 21.12 -24.44
N GLN A 245 -16.20 22.10 -24.29
CA GLN A 245 -16.81 22.85 -25.40
C GLN A 245 -15.85 23.88 -26.04
N SER A 246 -14.65 24.07 -25.46
CA SER A 246 -13.67 25.05 -25.94
C SER A 246 -12.93 24.63 -27.23
N HIS A 247 -13.02 23.34 -27.61
CA HIS A 247 -12.44 22.78 -28.83
C HIS A 247 -13.49 22.04 -29.69
N ALA A 248 -14.62 22.71 -30.00
CA ALA A 248 -15.67 22.18 -30.87
C ALA A 248 -15.23 21.90 -32.33
N THR A 249 -14.02 22.31 -32.73
CA THR A 249 -13.39 21.88 -33.97
C THR A 249 -12.44 20.73 -33.69
N ALA A 250 -12.95 19.50 -33.85
CA ALA A 250 -12.17 18.27 -33.81
C ALA A 250 -11.02 18.32 -34.84
N GLN A 251 -9.83 18.73 -34.41
CA GLN A 251 -8.59 18.47 -35.13
C GLN A 251 -7.96 17.19 -34.57
N GLY A 252 -8.44 16.03 -35.02
CA GLY A 252 -7.76 14.75 -34.81
C GLY A 252 -8.69 13.55 -34.62
N VAL A 253 -8.27 12.41 -35.16
CA VAL A 253 -8.96 11.10 -35.18
C VAL A 253 -8.60 10.26 -33.93
N ALA A 254 -8.01 10.88 -32.90
CA ALA A 254 -7.55 10.23 -31.66
C ALA A 254 -8.69 10.01 -30.64
N PRO A 255 -8.57 9.05 -29.69
CA PRO A 255 -9.60 8.76 -28.68
C PRO A 255 -10.03 10.01 -27.91
N ILE A 256 -11.31 10.16 -27.56
CA ILE A 256 -11.83 11.33 -26.84
C ILE A 256 -12.57 10.91 -25.58
N VAL A 257 -12.44 11.67 -24.49
CA VAL A 257 -13.22 11.43 -23.27
C VAL A 257 -14.55 12.18 -23.35
N ARG A 258 -15.66 11.47 -23.12
CA ARG A 258 -17.03 12.00 -23.14
C ARG A 258 -17.68 11.84 -21.77
N ALA A 259 -18.50 12.82 -21.39
CA ALA A 259 -19.45 12.63 -20.30
C ALA A 259 -20.60 11.74 -20.77
N GLY A 260 -21.13 10.94 -19.87
CA GLY A 260 -22.34 10.17 -20.11
C GLY A 260 -23.13 9.99 -18.82
N GLU A 261 -24.20 9.23 -18.92
CA GLU A 261 -25.00 8.80 -17.78
C GLU A 261 -25.10 7.28 -17.77
N ARG A 262 -24.97 6.68 -16.59
CA ARG A 262 -25.24 5.26 -16.32
C ARG A 262 -26.52 5.13 -15.52
N LEU A 263 -27.38 4.20 -15.91
CA LEU A 263 -28.53 3.79 -15.11
C LEU A 263 -28.06 2.95 -13.91
N VAL A 264 -28.37 3.41 -12.69
CA VAL A 264 -28.18 2.64 -11.45
C VAL A 264 -29.42 1.77 -11.24
N ASN A 265 -29.21 0.47 -11.00
CA ASN A 265 -30.26 -0.55 -10.93
C ASN A 265 -31.13 -0.62 -12.20
N PRO A 266 -30.54 -0.98 -13.36
CA PRO A 266 -31.33 -1.19 -14.57
C PRO A 266 -32.39 -2.27 -14.33
N PRO A 267 -33.65 -2.08 -14.78
CA PRO A 267 -34.67 -3.12 -14.69
C PRO A 267 -34.17 -4.40 -15.37
N LEU A 268 -34.44 -5.59 -14.82
CA LEU A 268 -33.92 -6.88 -15.32
C LEU A 268 -34.05 -7.06 -16.85
N ARG A 269 -35.08 -6.44 -17.44
CA ARG A 269 -35.38 -6.41 -18.87
C ARG A 269 -34.38 -5.66 -19.75
N THR A 270 -33.58 -4.74 -19.20
CA THR A 270 -32.55 -3.98 -19.94
C THR A 270 -31.16 -4.62 -19.85
N LEU A 271 -30.94 -5.55 -18.91
CA LEU A 271 -29.68 -6.29 -18.74
C LEU A 271 -29.57 -7.50 -19.68
N TYR A 272 -30.70 -8.12 -19.99
CA TYR A 272 -30.80 -9.29 -20.86
C TYR A 272 -31.96 -9.02 -21.81
N ASP A 273 -31.72 -9.00 -23.11
CA ASP A 273 -32.76 -8.87 -24.15
C ASP A 273 -33.65 -10.14 -24.24
N GLN A 274 -33.82 -10.86 -23.12
CA GLN A 274 -34.46 -12.16 -22.97
C GLN A 274 -35.48 -12.09 -21.83
N THR A 275 -36.63 -12.75 -22.01
CA THR A 275 -37.65 -12.82 -20.96
C THR A 275 -37.20 -13.80 -19.85
N ALA A 276 -37.70 -13.65 -18.62
CA ALA A 276 -37.40 -14.60 -17.53
C ALA A 276 -37.76 -16.05 -17.90
N GLU A 277 -38.72 -16.22 -18.80
CA GLU A 277 -39.13 -17.50 -19.38
C GLU A 277 -38.03 -18.09 -20.30
N ASP A 278 -37.32 -17.26 -21.07
CA ASP A 278 -36.24 -17.69 -21.98
C ASP A 278 -35.01 -18.16 -21.20
N LEU A 279 -34.64 -17.44 -20.14
CA LEU A 279 -33.52 -17.82 -19.27
C LEU A 279 -33.80 -19.15 -18.53
N LEU A 280 -35.05 -19.33 -18.07
CA LEU A 280 -35.48 -20.58 -17.45
C LEU A 280 -35.54 -21.74 -18.46
N LEU A 281 -35.99 -21.50 -19.69
CA LEU A 281 -35.97 -22.49 -20.78
C LEU A 281 -34.55 -22.95 -21.12
N GLU A 282 -33.60 -22.01 -21.21
CA GLU A 282 -32.19 -22.30 -21.44
C GLU A 282 -31.59 -23.13 -20.28
N THR A 283 -31.88 -22.73 -19.03
CA THR A 283 -31.40 -23.42 -17.83
C THR A 283 -32.01 -24.82 -17.67
N ILE A 284 -33.29 -25.00 -18.00
CA ILE A 284 -33.97 -26.31 -17.98
C ILE A 284 -33.34 -27.24 -19.03
N SER A 285 -32.95 -26.70 -20.19
CA SER A 285 -32.32 -27.48 -21.27
C SER A 285 -30.90 -27.97 -20.93
N THR A 286 -30.22 -27.31 -19.98
CA THR A 286 -28.84 -27.61 -19.56
C THR A 286 -28.71 -28.35 -18.23
N PHE A 287 -29.83 -28.70 -17.59
CA PHE A 287 -29.88 -29.46 -16.33
C PHE A 287 -29.71 -30.98 -16.59
N PRO A 288 -29.00 -31.77 -15.74
CA PRO A 288 -28.31 -31.39 -14.50
C PRO A 288 -26.86 -30.93 -14.72
N ARG A 289 -26.45 -29.90 -13.97
CA ARG A 289 -25.06 -29.40 -13.87
C ARG A 289 -24.72 -29.18 -12.39
N GLU A 290 -23.46 -29.42 -12.00
CA GLU A 290 -22.97 -29.16 -10.64
C GLU A 290 -22.75 -27.65 -10.39
N PRO A 291 -23.12 -27.13 -9.21
CA PRO A 291 -23.00 -25.70 -8.90
C PRO A 291 -21.53 -25.35 -8.59
N ALA A 292 -21.03 -24.24 -9.15
CA ALA A 292 -19.68 -23.76 -8.88
C ALA A 292 -19.64 -22.74 -7.73
N THR A 293 -20.80 -22.22 -7.29
CA THR A 293 -20.89 -21.19 -6.25
C THR A 293 -22.11 -21.35 -5.33
N ILE A 294 -22.02 -20.81 -4.10
CA ILE A 294 -23.10 -20.80 -3.10
C ILE A 294 -24.36 -20.05 -3.59
N LYS A 295 -24.18 -19.01 -4.43
CA LYS A 295 -25.30 -18.28 -5.06
C LYS A 295 -25.99 -19.12 -6.15
N GLU A 296 -25.25 -19.95 -6.88
CA GLU A 296 -25.83 -20.91 -7.83
C GLU A 296 -26.58 -22.03 -7.11
N GLU A 297 -26.12 -22.47 -5.93
CA GLU A 297 -26.82 -23.47 -5.12
C GLU A 297 -28.21 -22.99 -4.68
N ALA A 298 -28.32 -21.74 -4.22
CA ALA A 298 -29.60 -21.11 -3.88
C ALA A 298 -30.52 -20.95 -5.11
N ALA A 299 -29.95 -20.61 -6.27
CA ALA A 299 -30.69 -20.53 -7.53
C ALA A 299 -31.18 -21.92 -8.00
N MET A 300 -30.36 -22.97 -7.83
CA MET A 300 -30.72 -24.35 -8.15
C MET A 300 -31.81 -24.90 -7.23
N LEU A 301 -31.82 -24.55 -5.94
CA LEU A 301 -32.91 -24.88 -5.01
C LEU A 301 -34.24 -24.24 -5.46
N LEU A 302 -34.19 -23.01 -5.97
CA LEU A 302 -35.36 -22.32 -6.51
C LEU A 302 -35.84 -22.95 -7.83
N LEU A 303 -34.91 -23.37 -8.69
CA LEU A 303 -35.16 -24.13 -9.92
C LEU A 303 -35.73 -25.53 -9.64
N ALA A 304 -35.27 -26.22 -8.59
CA ALA A 304 -35.84 -27.50 -8.16
C ALA A 304 -37.29 -27.37 -7.72
N ASN A 305 -37.64 -26.24 -7.09
CA ASN A 305 -39.02 -25.94 -6.68
C ASN A 305 -39.91 -25.59 -7.90
N ILE A 306 -39.36 -24.89 -8.90
CA ILE A 306 -40.04 -24.63 -10.18
C ILE A 306 -40.24 -25.93 -10.98
N LYS A 307 -39.24 -26.82 -10.97
CA LYS A 307 -39.28 -28.14 -11.61
C LYS A 307 -40.46 -28.98 -11.10
N ASP A 308 -40.63 -29.13 -9.78
CA ASP A 308 -41.71 -29.93 -9.20
C ASP A 308 -43.11 -29.38 -9.57
N HIS A 309 -43.24 -28.07 -9.72
CA HIS A 309 -44.49 -27.43 -10.17
C HIS A 309 -44.73 -27.62 -11.67
N MET A 310 -43.70 -27.56 -12.50
CA MET A 310 -43.80 -27.84 -13.94
C MET A 310 -44.19 -29.29 -14.21
N GLU A 311 -43.60 -30.25 -13.50
CA GLU A 311 -43.94 -31.67 -13.65
C GLU A 311 -45.40 -31.96 -13.28
N LYS A 312 -45.93 -31.28 -12.26
CA LYS A 312 -47.34 -31.37 -11.84
C LYS A 312 -48.31 -30.71 -12.83
N LEU A 313 -47.99 -29.52 -13.36
CA LEU A 313 -48.85 -28.78 -14.28
C LEU A 313 -48.89 -29.39 -15.68
N LEU A 314 -47.75 -29.87 -16.17
CA LEU A 314 -47.64 -30.51 -17.49
C LEU A 314 -47.93 -32.02 -17.45
N GLY A 315 -47.96 -32.63 -16.26
CA GLY A 315 -48.20 -34.06 -16.06
C GLY A 315 -47.12 -34.96 -16.66
N ARG A 316 -45.88 -34.45 -16.78
CA ARG A 316 -44.74 -35.08 -17.47
C ARG A 316 -43.47 -34.93 -16.63
N ASN A 317 -42.54 -35.88 -16.76
CA ASN A 317 -41.27 -35.81 -16.04
C ASN A 317 -40.28 -34.83 -16.69
N LEU A 318 -39.25 -34.38 -15.95
CA LEU A 318 -38.27 -33.41 -16.43
C LEU A 318 -37.58 -33.82 -17.75
N LYS A 319 -37.28 -35.11 -17.95
CA LYS A 319 -36.63 -35.60 -19.18
C LYS A 319 -37.54 -35.42 -20.40
N GLU A 320 -38.84 -35.62 -20.26
CA GLU A 320 -39.84 -35.39 -21.30
C GLU A 320 -40.02 -33.90 -21.58
N ILE A 321 -39.98 -33.06 -20.55
CA ILE A 321 -40.03 -31.58 -20.68
C ILE A 321 -38.80 -31.06 -21.43
N GLN A 322 -37.61 -31.60 -21.15
CA GLN A 322 -36.37 -31.29 -21.87
C GLN A 322 -36.41 -31.71 -23.35
N GLN A 323 -37.03 -32.84 -23.66
CA GLN A 323 -37.24 -33.27 -25.05
C GLN A 323 -38.25 -32.39 -25.79
N MET A 324 -39.31 -31.93 -25.11
CA MET A 324 -40.22 -30.93 -25.67
C MET A 324 -39.53 -29.60 -25.96
N GLY A 325 -38.51 -29.23 -25.18
CA GLY A 325 -37.69 -28.04 -25.42
C GLY A 325 -36.93 -28.04 -26.75
N LYS A 326 -36.82 -29.19 -27.42
CA LYS A 326 -36.17 -29.34 -28.74
C LYS A 326 -37.12 -29.12 -29.92
N ASP A 327 -38.43 -29.08 -29.68
CA ASP A 327 -39.46 -28.89 -30.71
C ASP A 327 -40.09 -27.47 -30.61
N PRO A 328 -39.95 -26.61 -31.63
CA PRO A 328 -40.39 -25.21 -31.60
C PRO A 328 -41.89 -25.00 -31.31
N GLU A 329 -42.75 -25.94 -31.69
CA GLU A 329 -44.19 -25.87 -31.44
C GLU A 329 -44.53 -26.22 -29.98
N ARG A 330 -43.75 -27.13 -29.36
CA ARG A 330 -43.92 -27.59 -27.97
C ARG A 330 -43.32 -26.64 -26.95
N VAL A 331 -42.29 -25.89 -27.32
CA VAL A 331 -41.71 -24.81 -26.48
C VAL A 331 -42.77 -23.76 -26.11
N LYS A 332 -43.78 -23.52 -26.96
CA LYS A 332 -44.91 -22.62 -26.65
C LYS A 332 -45.75 -23.12 -25.47
N GLU A 333 -45.94 -24.43 -25.34
CA GLU A 333 -46.67 -25.05 -24.21
C GLU A 333 -45.86 -24.92 -22.91
N ILE A 334 -44.53 -25.11 -22.98
CA ILE A 334 -43.62 -24.92 -21.83
C ILE A 334 -43.63 -23.45 -21.39
N ARG A 335 -43.57 -22.51 -22.34
CA ARG A 335 -43.62 -21.08 -22.07
C ARG A 335 -44.92 -20.70 -21.37
N ALA A 336 -46.08 -21.15 -21.89
CA ALA A 336 -47.38 -20.87 -21.26
C ALA A 336 -47.48 -21.41 -19.82
N ALA A 337 -46.88 -22.58 -19.54
CA ALA A 337 -46.83 -23.13 -18.18
C ALA A 337 -45.92 -22.33 -17.25
N LEU A 338 -44.74 -21.89 -17.73
CA LEU A 338 -43.84 -21.00 -16.99
C LEU A 338 -44.49 -19.64 -16.70
N THR A 339 -45.18 -19.06 -17.67
CA THR A 339 -45.95 -17.82 -17.51
C THR A 339 -47.06 -17.99 -16.46
N ALA A 340 -47.77 -19.13 -16.43
CA ALA A 340 -48.79 -19.41 -15.43
C ALA A 340 -48.21 -19.58 -14.01
N ILE A 341 -47.05 -20.23 -13.87
CA ILE A 341 -46.34 -20.40 -12.60
C ILE A 341 -45.85 -19.04 -12.07
N LEU A 342 -45.28 -18.21 -12.94
CA LEU A 342 -44.83 -16.87 -12.59
C LEU A 342 -46.01 -15.95 -12.27
N GLY A 343 -47.11 -16.03 -13.02
CA GLY A 343 -48.34 -15.27 -12.77
C GLY A 343 -48.98 -15.59 -11.41
N ALA A 344 -49.11 -16.88 -11.07
CA ALA A 344 -49.71 -17.31 -9.79
C ALA A 344 -48.87 -16.91 -8.56
N LYS A 345 -47.56 -16.72 -8.72
CA LYS A 345 -46.65 -16.26 -7.64
C LYS A 345 -46.66 -14.75 -7.47
N VAL A 346 -46.92 -14.00 -8.54
CA VAL A 346 -47.11 -12.54 -8.53
C VAL A 346 -48.41 -12.16 -7.81
N ASP A 347 -49.49 -12.93 -7.99
CA ASP A 347 -50.75 -12.74 -7.24
C ASP A 347 -50.56 -12.99 -5.73
N GLY A 348 -49.72 -13.96 -5.34
CA GLY A 348 -49.35 -14.19 -3.93
C GLY A 348 -48.48 -13.08 -3.32
N TRP A 349 -47.74 -12.31 -4.13
CA TRP A 349 -47.01 -11.12 -3.68
C TRP A 349 -47.90 -9.88 -3.59
N ALA A 350 -48.96 -9.78 -4.40
CA ALA A 350 -49.97 -8.74 -4.27
C ALA A 350 -50.73 -8.88 -2.93
N ASP A 351 -51.07 -10.11 -2.53
CA ASP A 351 -51.78 -10.42 -1.28
C ASP A 351 -50.91 -10.19 -0.02
N LEU A 352 -49.58 -10.31 -0.14
CA LEU A 352 -48.61 -9.96 0.91
C LEU A 352 -48.40 -8.45 1.05
N ASN A 353 -48.46 -7.71 -0.06
CA ASN A 353 -48.38 -6.24 -0.05
C ASN A 353 -49.65 -5.59 0.52
N GLU A 354 -50.84 -6.20 0.37
CA GLU A 354 -52.07 -5.67 0.97
C GLU A 354 -52.11 -5.80 2.51
N ARG A 355 -51.33 -6.72 3.10
CA ARG A 355 -51.20 -6.85 4.56
C ARG A 355 -50.16 -5.92 5.20
N GLN A 356 -49.28 -5.31 4.40
CA GLN A 356 -48.36 -4.25 4.84
C GLN A 356 -48.85 -2.90 4.31
N GLY A 357 -49.82 -2.32 5.00
CA GLY A 357 -50.24 -0.93 4.76
C GLY A 357 -49.11 0.06 5.10
N GLY A 358 -48.38 0.48 4.07
CA GLY A 358 -47.44 1.62 4.05
C GLY A 358 -47.51 2.31 2.68
N PRO A 359 -47.27 3.62 2.57
CA PRO A 359 -47.74 4.42 1.45
C PRO A 359 -47.05 4.03 0.15
N SER A 360 -47.86 4.01 -0.91
CA SER A 360 -47.52 4.02 -2.33
C SER A 360 -46.03 3.92 -2.66
N ARG A 361 -45.62 2.77 -3.17
CA ARG A 361 -44.40 2.58 -3.95
C ARG A 361 -44.47 3.54 -5.14
N GLU A 362 -43.94 4.74 -4.98
CA GLU A 362 -43.48 5.56 -6.10
C GLU A 362 -42.63 4.64 -6.97
N GLU A 363 -42.90 4.61 -8.27
CA GLU A 363 -42.01 3.99 -9.23
C GLU A 363 -40.60 4.53 -8.96
N GLU A 364 -39.68 3.71 -8.45
CA GLU A 364 -38.28 4.10 -8.27
C GLU A 364 -37.76 4.50 -9.66
N GLU A 365 -37.76 5.80 -9.95
CA GLU A 365 -37.15 6.34 -11.15
C GLU A 365 -35.71 5.84 -11.21
N ALA A 366 -35.34 5.20 -12.32
CA ALA A 366 -34.01 4.65 -12.51
C ALA A 366 -32.96 5.76 -12.31
N ARG A 367 -32.27 5.72 -11.17
CA ARG A 367 -31.37 6.80 -10.72
C ARG A 367 -30.18 6.85 -11.68
N LYS A 368 -30.03 7.95 -12.41
CA LYS A 368 -28.91 8.13 -13.34
C LYS A 368 -27.70 8.70 -12.61
N LYS A 369 -26.51 8.14 -12.86
CA LYS A 369 -25.24 8.67 -12.36
C LYS A 369 -24.37 9.18 -13.51
N PRO A 370 -23.73 10.36 -13.37
CA PRO A 370 -22.82 10.87 -14.38
C PRO A 370 -21.54 10.01 -14.44
N ILE A 371 -21.03 9.78 -15.64
CA ILE A 371 -19.81 9.01 -15.88
C ILE A 371 -18.89 9.71 -16.89
N LEU A 372 -17.62 9.31 -16.90
CA LEU A 372 -16.67 9.59 -17.96
C LEU A 372 -16.43 8.31 -18.77
N SER A 373 -16.36 8.41 -20.10
CA SER A 373 -16.12 7.26 -20.99
C SER A 373 -15.18 7.61 -22.12
N ILE A 374 -14.44 6.63 -22.63
CA ILE A 374 -13.58 6.80 -23.81
C ILE A 374 -14.37 6.48 -25.08
N ASP A 375 -14.47 7.45 -25.99
CA ASP A 375 -14.92 7.24 -27.36
C ASP A 375 -13.72 6.88 -28.25
N ARG A 376 -13.77 5.66 -28.80
CA ARG A 376 -12.78 5.07 -29.71
C ARG A 376 -13.31 4.84 -31.12
N THR A 377 -14.52 5.30 -31.44
CA THR A 377 -15.20 5.04 -32.72
C THR A 377 -14.39 5.44 -33.96
N ALA A 378 -13.50 6.43 -33.82
CA ALA A 378 -12.63 6.91 -34.89
C ALA A 378 -11.28 6.18 -34.99
N THR A 379 -10.93 5.31 -34.04
CA THR A 379 -9.60 4.65 -33.98
C THR A 379 -9.56 3.24 -34.58
N THR A 380 -8.42 2.86 -35.13
CA THR A 380 -8.19 1.51 -35.65
C THR A 380 -7.77 0.55 -34.53
N GLY A 381 -8.60 -0.46 -34.23
CA GLY A 381 -8.10 -1.73 -33.69
C GLY A 381 -8.19 -2.03 -32.18
N TYR A 382 -9.04 -1.37 -31.38
CA TYR A 382 -9.41 -1.87 -30.05
C TYR A 382 -10.75 -1.28 -29.54
N PRO A 383 -11.87 -2.04 -29.47
CA PRO A 383 -13.19 -1.51 -29.11
C PRO A 383 -13.48 -1.57 -27.60
N ARG A 384 -12.48 -1.70 -26.72
CA ARG A 384 -12.74 -1.78 -25.27
C ARG A 384 -13.37 -0.47 -24.78
N THR A 385 -14.54 -0.55 -24.18
CA THR A 385 -15.19 0.59 -23.52
C THR A 385 -14.64 0.71 -22.10
N CYS A 386 -14.00 1.83 -21.82
CA CYS A 386 -13.50 2.18 -20.49
C CYS A 386 -14.31 3.37 -19.96
N TRP A 387 -14.79 3.28 -18.72
CA TRP A 387 -15.54 4.36 -18.09
C TRP A 387 -15.33 4.40 -16.58
N THR A 388 -15.63 5.54 -15.95
CA THR A 388 -15.61 5.68 -14.49
C THR A 388 -16.72 6.62 -14.03
N ASP A 389 -17.19 6.45 -12.80
CA ASP A 389 -18.18 7.36 -12.22
C ASP A 389 -17.53 8.76 -12.12
N LEU A 390 -18.26 9.80 -12.55
CA LEU A 390 -17.79 11.18 -12.40
C LEU A 390 -17.93 11.56 -10.93
N PRO A 391 -16.84 11.90 -10.22
CA PRO A 391 -16.92 12.29 -8.82
C PRO A 391 -17.78 13.56 -8.68
N ASP A 392 -18.51 13.67 -7.57
CA ASP A 392 -19.20 14.91 -7.21
C ASP A 392 -18.18 15.96 -6.77
N LEU A 393 -17.66 16.71 -7.74
CA LEU A 393 -16.63 17.73 -7.50
C LEU A 393 -17.13 18.89 -6.62
N ASP A 394 -18.45 19.06 -6.44
CA ASP A 394 -19.00 20.14 -5.61
C ASP A 394 -18.91 19.78 -4.12
N GLU A 395 -19.19 18.52 -3.77
CA GLU A 395 -19.04 18.01 -2.39
C GLU A 395 -17.58 18.05 -1.92
N TYR A 396 -16.64 17.57 -2.74
CA TYR A 396 -15.21 17.57 -2.42
C TYR A 396 -14.56 18.95 -2.58
N GLY A 397 -15.01 19.73 -3.57
CA GLY A 397 -14.57 21.10 -3.78
C GLY A 397 -14.88 22.01 -2.60
N ALA A 398 -16.01 21.77 -1.89
CA ALA A 398 -16.35 22.50 -0.68
C ALA A 398 -15.38 22.23 0.49
N ILE A 399 -14.84 21.01 0.59
CA ILE A 399 -13.87 20.63 1.63
C ILE A 399 -12.45 21.10 1.24
N ALA A 400 -12.08 20.94 -0.02
CA ALA A 400 -10.76 21.27 -0.56
C ALA A 400 -10.57 22.76 -0.93
N ALA A 401 -11.61 23.59 -0.80
CA ALA A 401 -11.51 25.02 -1.08
C ALA A 401 -10.50 25.70 -0.15
N VAL A 402 -9.59 26.48 -0.73
CA VAL A 402 -8.48 27.16 -0.03
C VAL A 402 -8.99 28.07 1.10
N ASP A 403 -10.18 28.64 0.94
CA ASP A 403 -10.81 29.56 1.92
C ASP A 403 -11.92 28.89 2.75
N ALA A 404 -12.05 27.56 2.73
CA ALA A 404 -13.07 26.87 3.52
C ALA A 404 -12.82 27.09 5.03
N PRO A 405 -13.76 27.69 5.78
CA PRO A 405 -13.57 27.94 7.20
C PRO A 405 -13.56 26.62 7.98
N VAL A 406 -12.60 26.48 8.89
CA VAL A 406 -12.58 25.37 9.86
C VAL A 406 -13.67 25.63 10.90
N THR A 407 -14.68 24.77 10.94
CA THR A 407 -15.80 24.89 11.88
C THR A 407 -15.43 24.36 13.27
N ALA A 408 -16.25 24.66 14.28
CA ALA A 408 -16.06 24.09 15.62
C ALA A 408 -16.22 22.56 15.62
N GLU A 409 -17.15 22.04 14.83
CA GLU A 409 -17.40 20.60 14.66
C GLU A 409 -16.20 19.88 14.03
N ASP A 410 -15.52 20.52 13.06
CA ASP A 410 -14.29 19.97 12.46
C ASP A 410 -13.17 19.77 13.50
N ARG A 411 -13.15 20.61 14.55
CA ARG A 411 -12.16 20.57 15.64
C ARG A 411 -12.52 19.61 16.77
N MET A 412 -13.75 19.08 16.80
CA MET A 412 -14.17 18.14 17.83
C MET A 412 -13.67 16.72 17.52
N MET A 413 -13.17 16.05 18.56
CA MET A 413 -12.78 14.64 18.48
C MET A 413 -13.96 13.74 18.83
N THR A 414 -14.15 12.67 18.08
CA THR A 414 -15.24 11.70 18.30
C THR A 414 -14.90 10.68 19.39
N ARG A 415 -13.63 10.30 19.54
CA ARG A 415 -13.14 9.37 20.57
C ARG A 415 -12.42 10.10 21.70
N SER A 416 -12.91 9.92 22.92
CA SER A 416 -12.33 10.47 24.16
C SER A 416 -11.19 9.61 24.70
N ALA A 417 -10.39 10.16 25.62
CA ALA A 417 -9.37 9.41 26.35
C ALA A 417 -9.97 8.22 27.15
N GLN A 418 -11.18 8.37 27.67
CA GLN A 418 -11.87 7.31 28.40
C GLN A 418 -12.23 6.12 27.50
N SER A 419 -12.78 6.39 26.31
CA SER A 419 -13.08 5.34 25.33
C SER A 419 -11.82 4.59 24.90
N ALA A 420 -10.68 5.29 24.81
CA ALA A 420 -9.39 4.68 24.51
C ALA A 420 -8.88 3.79 25.66
N ALA A 421 -9.12 4.18 26.92
CA ALA A 421 -8.80 3.36 28.09
C ALA A 421 -9.61 2.05 28.11
N GLU A 422 -10.91 2.14 27.80
CA GLU A 422 -11.79 0.98 27.68
C GLU A 422 -11.29 0.05 26.56
N THR A 423 -10.95 0.59 25.38
CA THR A 423 -10.41 -0.18 24.25
C THR A 423 -9.09 -0.90 24.61
N LEU A 424 -8.18 -0.24 25.33
CA LEU A 424 -6.94 -0.86 25.79
C LEU A 424 -7.22 -1.99 26.80
N GLN A 425 -8.15 -1.79 27.72
CA GLN A 425 -8.50 -2.82 28.69
C GLN A 425 -9.10 -4.04 27.98
N GLU A 426 -10.02 -3.83 27.03
CA GLU A 426 -10.59 -4.88 26.19
C GLU A 426 -9.50 -5.66 25.43
N ALA A 427 -8.54 -4.96 24.81
CA ALA A 427 -7.43 -5.59 24.09
C ALA A 427 -6.54 -6.45 25.00
N LYS A 428 -6.25 -5.98 26.22
CA LYS A 428 -5.49 -6.77 27.22
C LYS A 428 -6.27 -8.00 27.67
N ASP A 429 -7.55 -7.84 27.96
CA ASP A 429 -8.42 -8.92 28.44
C ASP A 429 -8.60 -10.00 27.36
N GLU A 430 -8.81 -9.60 26.10
CA GLU A 430 -8.90 -10.52 24.96
C GLU A 430 -7.60 -11.29 24.74
N LEU A 431 -6.45 -10.60 24.81
CA LEU A 431 -5.13 -11.22 24.68
C LEU A 431 -4.90 -12.26 25.77
N MET A 432 -5.18 -11.92 27.04
CA MET A 432 -5.04 -12.84 28.16
C MET A 432 -6.03 -14.02 28.10
N ALA A 433 -7.26 -13.79 27.61
CA ALA A 433 -8.25 -14.86 27.43
C ALA A 433 -7.77 -15.89 26.38
N ARG A 434 -7.22 -15.42 25.26
CA ARG A 434 -6.66 -16.32 24.22
C ARG A 434 -5.57 -17.21 24.79
N LEU A 435 -4.65 -16.67 25.60
CA LEU A 435 -3.57 -17.42 26.23
C LEU A 435 -4.07 -18.52 27.20
N GLN A 436 -5.19 -18.27 27.88
CA GLN A 436 -5.80 -19.26 28.78
C GLN A 436 -6.46 -20.42 28.03
N GLU A 437 -6.91 -20.19 26.78
CA GLU A 437 -7.51 -21.23 25.92
C GLU A 437 -6.44 -22.09 25.22
N THR A 438 -5.25 -21.56 24.92
CA THR A 438 -4.16 -22.30 24.23
C THR A 438 -3.32 -23.19 25.15
N SER A 439 -3.45 -23.10 26.47
CA SER A 439 -2.71 -23.96 27.41
C SER A 439 -3.31 -25.38 27.42
N PRO A 440 -2.58 -26.43 27.00
CA PRO A 440 -3.08 -27.79 27.03
C PRO A 440 -3.19 -28.29 28.47
N ASP A 441 -4.23 -29.10 28.71
CA ASP A 441 -4.53 -29.79 29.97
C ASP A 441 -3.27 -30.33 30.66
N MET A 442 -2.83 -29.64 31.72
CA MET A 442 -2.06 -30.28 32.79
C MET A 442 -2.99 -31.22 33.53
N VAL A 443 -3.00 -32.47 33.09
CA VAL A 443 -3.49 -33.64 33.83
C VAL A 443 -2.69 -33.73 35.13
N GLU A 444 -3.20 -33.12 36.20
CA GLU A 444 -2.87 -33.55 37.56
C GLU A 444 -3.84 -34.64 37.99
N GLY A 445 -3.31 -35.87 38.12
CA GLY A 445 -3.81 -36.82 39.09
C GLY A 445 -3.92 -38.24 38.58
N ASP A 446 -2.88 -39.05 38.79
CA ASP A 446 -3.15 -40.42 39.20
C ASP A 446 -2.13 -40.92 40.23
N SER A 447 -2.64 -41.29 41.41
CA SER A 447 -2.07 -42.24 42.38
C SER A 447 -3.05 -42.45 43.55
N GLN A 448 -4.06 -43.29 43.31
CA GLN A 448 -4.44 -44.44 44.14
C GLN A 448 -4.16 -44.38 45.67
N TYR A 449 -5.20 -44.31 46.51
CA TYR A 449 -5.57 -45.34 47.53
C TYR A 449 -6.86 -44.98 48.30
N ASP A 450 -7.74 -45.99 48.38
CA ASP A 450 -8.71 -46.31 49.45
C ASP A 450 -10.21 -45.91 49.35
N SER A 451 -10.99 -46.96 49.02
CA SER A 451 -12.26 -47.44 49.61
C SER A 451 -13.54 -46.59 49.68
N SER A 452 -14.61 -47.25 49.21
CA SER A 452 -16.05 -47.15 49.58
C SER A 452 -16.80 -45.90 49.07
N GLU A 453 -17.97 -45.93 48.42
CA GLU A 453 -19.10 -46.86 48.42
C GLU A 453 -19.88 -46.85 47.08
N ARG A 454 -20.35 -48.04 46.69
CA ARG A 454 -21.66 -48.39 46.08
C ARG A 454 -22.37 -47.44 45.09
N ARG A 455 -22.71 -48.09 43.95
CA ARG A 455 -24.06 -48.29 43.33
C ARG A 455 -24.12 -47.72 41.90
N GLY A 456 -24.46 -48.46 40.85
CA GLY A 456 -24.80 -49.86 40.67
C GLY A 456 -24.93 -50.13 39.17
N MET A 457 -24.46 -51.31 38.78
CA MET A 457 -24.54 -51.94 37.46
C MET A 457 -25.93 -51.90 36.79
N ARG A 458 -25.91 -51.73 35.48
CA ARG A 458 -26.39 -52.70 34.47
C ARG A 458 -25.40 -52.59 33.30
N GLY A 459 -24.56 -53.59 33.01
CA GLY A 459 -24.92 -54.96 32.63
C GLY A 459 -25.35 -54.90 31.16
N ASP A 460 -24.72 -55.56 30.20
CA ASP A 460 -23.68 -56.59 30.17
C ASP A 460 -23.51 -56.94 28.68
N ASP A 461 -22.52 -57.78 28.42
CA ASP A 461 -22.46 -58.73 27.30
C ASP A 461 -22.01 -58.18 25.93
N ASP A 462 -20.75 -58.41 25.55
CA ASP A 462 -20.10 -59.70 25.21
C ASP A 462 -20.06 -59.81 23.68
N SER A 463 -19.03 -60.32 23.01
CA SER A 463 -17.69 -60.79 23.35
C SER A 463 -17.18 -61.41 22.04
N ARG A 464 -15.86 -61.35 21.82
CA ARG A 464 -15.04 -62.25 20.96
C ARG A 464 -15.20 -62.05 19.45
N GLY A 465 -14.15 -61.80 18.65
CA GLY A 465 -12.72 -62.09 18.80
C GLY A 465 -12.33 -63.25 17.87
N THR A 466 -11.34 -63.00 16.99
CA THR A 466 -10.34 -63.92 16.36
C THR A 466 -9.91 -63.30 15.01
N ASP A 467 -8.73 -62.71 14.90
CA ASP A 467 -7.40 -63.31 14.66
C ASP A 467 -7.12 -63.61 13.18
N GLY A 468 -5.99 -63.05 12.69
CA GLY A 468 -5.44 -63.32 11.37
C GLY A 468 -4.24 -62.44 11.04
N LEU A 469 -3.10 -62.66 11.71
CA LEU A 469 -1.81 -62.10 11.33
C LEU A 469 -1.37 -62.64 9.94
N ALA A 470 -0.89 -61.76 9.07
CA ALA A 470 0.22 -62.02 8.15
C ALA A 470 0.82 -60.70 7.65
N ASP A 471 2.04 -60.46 8.10
CA ASP A 471 3.00 -59.42 7.76
C ASP A 471 3.55 -59.59 6.32
N ALA A 472 3.67 -58.50 5.55
CA ALA A 472 4.63 -58.34 4.44
C ALA A 472 4.50 -56.94 3.77
N SER A 473 5.41 -56.04 4.14
CA SER A 473 6.11 -55.07 3.26
C SER A 473 5.31 -54.44 2.10
N GLY A 474 4.87 -53.19 2.31
CA GLY A 474 4.57 -52.24 1.25
C GLY A 474 5.22 -50.91 1.65
N GLU A 475 6.10 -50.41 0.80
CA GLU A 475 6.61 -49.03 0.84
C GLU A 475 5.38 -48.12 0.76
N GLU A 476 5.14 -47.32 1.81
CA GLU A 476 4.18 -46.22 1.74
C GLU A 476 4.94 -45.05 1.13
N ASP A 477 4.59 -44.76 -0.13
CA ASP A 477 4.93 -43.54 -0.85
C ASP A 477 4.53 -42.34 0.04
N GLU A 478 5.52 -41.63 0.58
CA GLU A 478 5.34 -40.27 1.07
C GLU A 478 5.12 -39.38 -0.15
N ASP A 479 3.86 -39.30 -0.61
CA ASP A 479 3.39 -38.23 -1.47
C ASP A 479 3.45 -36.92 -0.65
N GLU A 480 4.65 -36.33 -0.55
CA GLU A 480 4.80 -34.89 -0.37
C GLU A 480 4.20 -34.24 -1.62
N GLU A 481 2.89 -33.99 -1.60
CA GLU A 481 2.27 -33.03 -2.50
C GLU A 481 2.95 -31.67 -2.22
N ASP A 482 3.91 -31.32 -3.08
CA ASP A 482 4.51 -29.99 -3.18
C ASP A 482 3.39 -28.95 -3.28
N ASP A 483 3.07 -28.34 -2.14
CA ASP A 483 2.11 -27.23 -1.96
C ASP A 483 2.70 -25.91 -2.50
N ASP A 484 3.37 -25.95 -3.66
CA ASP A 484 4.04 -24.82 -4.32
C ASP A 484 3.07 -23.95 -5.16
N ASP A 485 1.76 -24.22 -5.09
CA ASP A 485 0.72 -23.40 -5.74
C ASP A 485 0.22 -22.23 -4.85
N ASP A 486 0.84 -21.99 -3.69
CA ASP A 486 0.38 -21.01 -2.70
C ASP A 486 0.71 -19.52 -3.04
N TYR A 487 1.16 -19.24 -4.27
CA TYR A 487 1.34 -17.86 -4.75
C TYR A 487 0.09 -17.25 -5.41
N ARG A 488 -1.05 -17.94 -5.40
CA ARG A 488 -2.33 -17.44 -5.97
C ARG A 488 -3.46 -17.22 -4.97
N GLY A 489 -3.17 -17.25 -3.67
CA GLY A 489 -4.20 -17.29 -2.64
C GLY A 489 -4.01 -16.34 -1.47
N ARG A 490 -3.51 -15.10 -1.65
CA ARG A 490 -3.57 -14.14 -0.53
C ARG A 490 -5.01 -13.62 -0.36
N PRO A 491 -5.58 -13.65 0.85
CA PRO A 491 -6.85 -12.97 1.14
C PRO A 491 -6.70 -11.47 0.86
N GLY A 492 -7.23 -11.00 -0.27
CA GLY A 492 -7.03 -9.62 -0.75
C GLY A 492 -6.72 -9.46 -2.25
N ASP A 493 -6.66 -10.54 -3.05
CA ASP A 493 -6.46 -10.50 -4.52
C ASP A 493 -7.64 -9.89 -5.34
N GLN A 494 -8.28 -8.86 -4.79
CA GLN A 494 -9.21 -8.00 -5.51
C GLN A 494 -8.42 -7.12 -6.50
N GLN A 495 -8.46 -7.50 -7.77
CA GLN A 495 -8.07 -6.70 -8.95
C GLN A 495 -6.71 -5.98 -8.86
N ARG A 496 -5.59 -6.75 -8.96
CA ARG A 496 -4.27 -6.16 -9.27
C ARG A 496 -4.31 -5.50 -10.66
N GLY A 497 -3.89 -4.24 -10.72
CA GLY A 497 -3.82 -3.47 -11.97
C GLY A 497 -2.56 -3.76 -12.77
N LEU A 498 -2.54 -3.36 -14.05
CA LEU A 498 -1.41 -3.54 -14.97
C LEU A 498 -0.05 -3.08 -14.39
N LEU A 499 -0.06 -2.01 -13.59
CA LEU A 499 1.14 -1.38 -13.06
C LEU A 499 1.48 -1.82 -11.63
N THR A 500 0.60 -2.56 -10.96
CA THR A 500 0.70 -2.85 -9.52
C THR A 500 1.91 -3.73 -9.19
N ASP A 501 2.29 -4.66 -10.07
CA ASP A 501 3.41 -5.57 -9.82
C ASP A 501 4.78 -4.98 -10.22
N ILE A 502 4.83 -3.80 -10.84
CA ILE A 502 6.08 -3.18 -11.30
C ILE A 502 7.06 -2.90 -10.15
N PRO A 503 6.64 -2.37 -8.98
CA PRO A 503 7.54 -2.17 -7.84
C PRO A 503 8.16 -3.46 -7.27
N LEU A 504 7.57 -4.62 -7.56
CA LEU A 504 8.08 -5.92 -7.12
C LEU A 504 9.21 -6.44 -8.02
N VAL A 505 9.29 -5.96 -9.28
CA VAL A 505 10.22 -6.51 -10.29
C VAL A 505 11.36 -5.56 -10.66
N LEU A 506 11.21 -4.26 -10.45
CA LEU A 506 12.21 -3.23 -10.75
C LEU A 506 12.92 -2.73 -9.50
N GLY A 507 14.22 -2.47 -9.60
CA GLY A 507 15.00 -1.86 -8.52
C GLY A 507 14.89 -0.32 -8.45
N PRO A 508 15.47 0.32 -7.41
CA PRO A 508 15.39 1.78 -7.20
C PRO A 508 15.89 2.62 -8.37
N SER A 509 16.93 2.15 -9.08
CA SER A 509 17.50 2.82 -10.26
C SER A 509 16.67 2.64 -11.54
N GLU A 510 15.72 1.71 -11.56
CA GLU A 510 14.99 1.31 -12.75
C GLU A 510 13.53 1.79 -12.74
N ILE A 511 12.94 1.93 -11.54
CA ILE A 511 11.52 2.20 -11.36
C ILE A 511 11.11 3.65 -11.67
N GLU A 512 12.06 4.59 -11.76
CA GLU A 512 11.85 6.05 -11.81
C GLU A 512 10.72 6.53 -12.74
N ALA A 513 10.56 5.88 -13.91
CA ALA A 513 9.52 6.25 -14.87
C ALA A 513 8.08 6.07 -14.33
N LEU A 514 7.84 5.12 -13.44
CA LEU A 514 6.52 4.82 -12.88
C LEU A 514 5.99 5.95 -11.96
N PRO A 515 6.68 6.37 -10.89
CA PRO A 515 6.24 7.52 -10.10
C PRO A 515 6.21 8.81 -10.94
N MET A 516 7.07 8.97 -11.96
CA MET A 516 6.97 10.11 -12.89
C MET A 516 5.65 10.13 -13.68
N ILE A 517 5.14 8.98 -14.14
CA ILE A 517 3.83 8.89 -14.79
C ILE A 517 2.74 9.37 -13.83
N ILE A 518 2.70 8.83 -12.61
CA ILE A 518 1.69 9.18 -11.60
C ILE A 518 1.79 10.67 -11.25
N GLN A 519 2.99 11.16 -10.98
CA GLN A 519 3.27 12.57 -10.71
C GLN A 519 2.79 13.47 -11.85
N ALA A 520 3.18 13.18 -13.11
CA ALA A 520 2.77 13.97 -14.27
C ALA A 520 1.24 14.01 -14.45
N GLY A 521 0.55 12.97 -13.99
CA GLY A 521 -0.89 12.84 -14.11
C GLY A 521 -1.71 13.14 -12.87
N ILE A 522 -1.16 13.49 -11.71
CA ILE A 522 -1.94 14.07 -10.60
C ILE A 522 -1.33 15.32 -9.95
N VAL A 523 -0.10 15.70 -10.31
CA VAL A 523 0.55 16.89 -9.76
C VAL A 523 0.52 18.03 -10.79
N ASP A 524 0.09 19.22 -10.34
CA ASP A 524 0.08 20.43 -11.15
C ASP A 524 1.46 21.12 -11.15
N SER A 525 2.49 20.45 -11.69
CA SER A 525 3.86 20.98 -11.71
C SER A 525 4.05 22.14 -12.71
N PHE A 526 3.13 22.33 -13.66
CA PHE A 526 3.28 23.28 -14.78
C PHE A 526 1.98 24.03 -15.14
N GLY A 527 0.97 24.03 -14.27
CA GLY A 527 -0.23 24.85 -14.47
C GLY A 527 0.13 26.35 -14.47
N PRO A 528 -0.60 27.21 -15.20
CA PRO A 528 -0.36 28.64 -15.15
C PRO A 528 -0.46 29.10 -13.69
N LYS A 529 0.64 29.63 -13.16
CA LYS A 529 0.69 30.31 -11.86
C LYS A 529 -0.17 31.58 -11.96
N GLY A 530 -1.48 31.44 -11.80
CA GLY A 530 -2.44 32.52 -11.88
C GLY A 530 -3.81 32.06 -11.35
N PRO A 531 -4.68 32.99 -10.94
CA PRO A 531 -6.01 32.64 -10.47
C PRO A 531 -6.77 31.86 -11.56
N GLN A 532 -7.20 30.64 -11.22
CA GLN A 532 -8.00 29.81 -12.13
C GLN A 532 -9.24 30.60 -12.57
N LYS A 533 -9.59 30.51 -13.86
CA LYS A 533 -10.86 31.05 -14.33
C LYS A 533 -12.00 30.24 -13.68
N PRO A 534 -13.03 30.89 -13.11
CA PRO A 534 -14.20 30.19 -12.60
C PRO A 534 -14.84 29.37 -13.73
N GLY A 535 -15.02 28.07 -13.52
CA GLY A 535 -15.63 27.14 -14.48
C GLY A 535 -14.69 26.14 -15.17
N THR A 536 -13.37 26.30 -15.06
CA THR A 536 -12.43 25.23 -15.46
C THR A 536 -12.42 24.14 -14.39
N LYS A 537 -13.13 23.02 -14.62
CA LYS A 537 -13.09 21.85 -13.73
C LYS A 537 -11.63 21.49 -13.46
N ASN A 538 -11.26 21.31 -12.19
CA ASN A 538 -9.90 20.94 -11.81
C ASN A 538 -9.60 19.52 -12.33
N MET A 539 -9.04 19.41 -13.54
CA MET A 539 -8.72 18.12 -14.17
C MET A 539 -7.72 17.31 -13.33
N GLN A 540 -6.94 17.99 -12.49
CA GLN A 540 -6.09 17.35 -11.48
C GLN A 540 -6.95 16.59 -10.46
N ALA A 541 -7.96 17.25 -9.87
CA ALA A 541 -8.86 16.65 -8.91
C ALA A 541 -9.58 15.43 -9.50
N VAL A 542 -10.12 15.56 -10.71
CA VAL A 542 -10.74 14.43 -11.44
C VAL A 542 -9.78 13.25 -11.54
N ARG A 543 -8.53 13.47 -11.94
CA ARG A 543 -7.51 12.41 -12.05
C ARG A 543 -7.14 11.79 -10.70
N CYS A 544 -7.06 12.58 -9.62
CA CYS A 544 -6.86 12.08 -8.25
C CYS A 544 -8.00 11.14 -7.81
N HIS A 545 -9.24 11.54 -8.06
CA HIS A 545 -10.39 10.71 -7.72
C HIS A 545 -10.45 9.43 -8.56
N ILE A 546 -10.17 9.50 -9.86
CA ILE A 546 -10.12 8.30 -10.72
C ILE A 546 -9.08 7.31 -10.19
N LEU A 547 -7.90 7.80 -9.79
CA LEU A 547 -6.83 6.97 -9.24
C LEU A 547 -7.24 6.24 -7.95
N LEU A 548 -8.00 6.89 -7.06
CA LEU A 548 -8.40 6.32 -5.77
C LEU A 548 -9.79 5.67 -5.76
N ALA A 549 -10.58 5.81 -6.83
CA ALA A 549 -11.91 5.23 -6.93
C ALA A 549 -11.91 3.71 -7.15
N GLN A 550 -10.83 3.16 -7.72
CA GLN A 550 -10.69 1.73 -7.98
C GLN A 550 -9.57 1.10 -7.16
N ASP A 551 -9.74 -0.18 -6.84
CA ASP A 551 -8.72 -1.00 -6.17
C ASP A 551 -7.38 -0.99 -6.91
N THR A 552 -7.41 -1.02 -8.23
CA THR A 552 -6.20 -1.03 -9.08
C THR A 552 -5.26 0.15 -8.79
N GLY A 553 -5.80 1.35 -8.68
CA GLY A 553 -5.02 2.56 -8.41
C GLY A 553 -4.62 2.70 -6.94
N ARG A 554 -5.47 2.27 -6.01
CA ARG A 554 -5.15 2.19 -4.58
C ARG A 554 -4.01 1.20 -4.31
N ASN A 555 -4.09 0.02 -4.89
CA ASN A 555 -3.07 -1.02 -4.80
C ASN A 555 -1.76 -0.56 -5.43
N LEU A 556 -1.78 0.15 -6.57
CA LEU A 556 -0.58 0.73 -7.14
C LEU A 556 0.10 1.73 -6.18
N LEU A 557 -0.67 2.68 -5.62
CA LEU A 557 -0.10 3.64 -4.66
C LEU A 557 0.45 2.96 -3.41
N ARG A 558 -0.25 1.94 -2.91
CA ARG A 558 0.21 1.11 -1.79
C ARG A 558 1.58 0.47 -2.09
N GLU A 559 1.74 -0.21 -3.22
CA GLU A 559 3.01 -0.84 -3.59
C GLU A 559 4.13 0.18 -3.80
N LEU A 560 3.83 1.37 -4.36
CA LEU A 560 4.80 2.46 -4.48
C LEU A 560 5.27 3.00 -3.11
N LEU A 561 4.42 2.96 -2.09
CA LEU A 561 4.75 3.33 -0.71
C LEU A 561 5.53 2.22 0.00
N ILE A 562 5.11 0.95 -0.18
CA ILE A 562 5.85 -0.22 0.34
C ILE A 562 7.28 -0.24 -0.22
N PHE A 563 7.46 0.16 -1.49
CA PHE A 563 8.78 0.27 -2.10
C PHE A 563 9.73 1.20 -1.31
N ILE A 564 9.24 2.30 -0.75
CA ILE A 564 10.05 3.19 0.10
C ILE A 564 10.51 2.46 1.36
N ALA A 565 9.59 1.74 2.02
CA ALA A 565 9.89 1.01 3.25
C ALA A 565 10.84 -0.17 2.99
N ALA A 566 10.61 -0.93 1.93
CA ALA A 566 11.38 -2.13 1.60
C ALA A 566 12.85 -1.82 1.27
N TRP A 567 13.11 -0.65 0.68
CA TRP A 567 14.45 -0.21 0.30
C TRP A 567 15.06 0.82 1.26
N ASP A 568 14.35 1.16 2.34
CA ASP A 568 14.70 2.24 3.29
C ASP A 568 15.19 3.51 2.58
N LEU A 569 14.39 3.97 1.60
CA LEU A 569 14.81 5.09 0.75
C LEU A 569 14.93 6.38 1.58
N PRO A 570 16.08 7.08 1.51
CA PRO A 570 16.30 8.30 2.27
C PRO A 570 15.50 9.47 1.67
N ASP A 571 15.26 10.48 2.51
CA ASP A 571 14.38 11.61 2.20
C ASP A 571 14.90 12.50 1.05
N ASP A 572 16.20 12.45 0.75
CA ASP A 572 16.84 13.23 -0.30
C ASP A 572 16.80 12.56 -1.68
N GLU A 573 16.40 11.29 -1.77
CA GLU A 573 16.24 10.60 -3.04
C GLU A 573 15.10 11.17 -3.90
N LEU A 574 15.29 11.09 -5.22
CA LEU A 574 14.31 11.59 -6.19
C LEU A 574 12.97 10.86 -6.06
N TYR A 575 12.99 9.55 -5.83
CA TYR A 575 11.79 8.74 -5.66
C TYR A 575 10.95 9.23 -4.48
N PHE A 576 11.56 9.40 -3.30
CA PHE A 576 10.87 9.91 -2.12
C PHE A 576 10.29 11.31 -2.36
N LYS A 577 11.06 12.22 -2.97
CA LYS A 577 10.58 13.57 -3.34
C LYS A 577 9.38 13.55 -4.29
N MET A 578 9.35 12.64 -5.26
CA MET A 578 8.19 12.46 -6.14
C MET A 578 6.97 11.96 -5.36
N MET A 579 7.16 10.98 -4.47
CA MET A 579 6.08 10.46 -3.63
C MET A 579 5.52 11.51 -2.67
N VAL A 580 6.35 12.39 -2.11
CA VAL A 580 5.88 13.55 -1.33
C VAL A 580 4.95 14.42 -2.16
N GLN A 581 5.29 14.73 -3.42
CA GLN A 581 4.44 15.56 -4.29
C GLN A 581 3.13 14.88 -4.69
N ILE A 582 3.18 13.57 -4.97
CA ILE A 582 2.00 12.74 -5.28
C ILE A 582 1.05 12.74 -4.09
N MET A 583 1.56 12.44 -2.88
CA MET A 583 0.76 12.38 -1.67
C MET A 583 0.28 13.78 -1.22
N GLU A 584 1.03 14.84 -1.50
CA GLU A 584 0.56 16.22 -1.28
C GLU A 584 -0.62 16.58 -2.21
N ALA A 585 -0.62 16.09 -3.46
CA ALA A 585 -1.76 16.25 -4.36
C ALA A 585 -3.00 15.48 -3.86
N VAL A 586 -2.81 14.26 -3.35
CA VAL A 586 -3.88 13.48 -2.70
C VAL A 586 -4.44 14.20 -1.47
N LEU A 587 -3.55 14.75 -0.64
CA LEU A 587 -3.91 15.54 0.54
C LEU A 587 -4.76 16.75 0.15
N LYS A 588 -4.30 17.58 -0.80
CA LYS A 588 -5.00 18.80 -1.25
C LYS A 588 -6.43 18.54 -1.75
N ASN A 589 -6.71 17.34 -2.26
CA ASN A 589 -8.04 16.95 -2.73
C ASN A 589 -8.91 16.29 -1.65
N GLY A 590 -8.47 16.24 -0.38
CA GLY A 590 -9.23 15.67 0.73
C GLY A 590 -9.32 14.15 0.73
N LEU A 591 -8.47 13.47 -0.05
CA LEU A 591 -8.53 12.02 -0.26
C LEU A 591 -7.56 11.23 0.65
N MET A 592 -6.79 11.91 1.50
CA MET A 592 -5.76 11.27 2.34
C MET A 592 -6.36 10.27 3.34
N SER A 593 -7.46 10.63 4.02
CA SER A 593 -8.08 9.73 5.01
C SER A 593 -8.60 8.44 4.38
N HIS A 594 -9.23 8.56 3.20
CA HIS A 594 -9.68 7.41 2.41
C HIS A 594 -8.51 6.52 2.00
N ALA A 595 -7.47 7.12 1.40
CA ALA A 595 -6.26 6.40 1.00
C ALA A 595 -5.58 5.69 2.19
N TYR A 596 -5.42 6.37 3.33
CA TYR A 596 -4.80 5.80 4.53
C TYR A 596 -5.58 4.60 5.08
N SER A 597 -6.91 4.63 5.03
CA SER A 597 -7.75 3.50 5.41
C SER A 597 -7.49 2.29 4.53
N ASP A 598 -7.46 2.49 3.21
CA ASP A 598 -7.34 1.42 2.23
C ASP A 598 -5.93 0.81 2.18
N PHE A 599 -4.91 1.54 2.60
CA PHE A 599 -3.53 1.03 2.64
C PHE A 599 -3.27 0.06 3.80
N GLY A 600 -4.17 0.00 4.79
CA GLY A 600 -4.08 -0.95 5.90
C GLY A 600 -4.21 -2.42 5.46
N GLN A 601 -3.86 -3.34 6.36
CA GLN A 601 -4.25 -4.74 6.28
C GLN A 601 -4.92 -5.12 7.60
N ALA A 602 -5.93 -5.99 7.55
CA ALA A 602 -6.63 -6.42 8.76
C ALA A 602 -5.73 -7.16 9.77
N LYS A 603 -4.61 -7.73 9.32
CA LYS A 603 -3.64 -8.44 10.16
C LYS A 603 -2.58 -7.52 10.79
N ASP A 604 -2.34 -6.36 10.19
CA ASP A 604 -1.27 -5.45 10.62
C ASP A 604 -1.84 -4.40 11.60
N ILE A 605 -1.17 -4.18 12.73
CA ILE A 605 -1.45 -2.99 13.57
C ILE A 605 -1.21 -1.72 12.74
N ILE A 606 -0.08 -1.70 12.03
CA ILE A 606 0.26 -0.68 11.06
C ILE A 606 0.99 -1.31 9.88
N SER A 607 0.45 -1.10 8.68
CA SER A 607 1.10 -1.59 7.46
C SER A 607 2.32 -0.71 7.09
N PRO A 608 3.32 -1.25 6.37
CA PRO A 608 4.45 -0.45 5.89
C PRO A 608 4.04 0.77 5.06
N ALA A 609 3.00 0.63 4.23
CA ALA A 609 2.44 1.74 3.45
C ALA A 609 1.91 2.85 4.36
N GLN A 610 1.16 2.52 5.41
CA GLN A 610 0.64 3.50 6.37
C GLN A 610 1.76 4.21 7.13
N ALA A 611 2.81 3.49 7.56
CA ALA A 611 3.96 4.10 8.22
C ALA A 611 4.65 5.13 7.30
N VAL A 612 4.85 4.80 6.02
CA VAL A 612 5.41 5.72 5.02
C VAL A 612 4.48 6.92 4.76
N VAL A 613 3.15 6.74 4.76
CA VAL A 613 2.22 7.89 4.67
C VAL A 613 2.43 8.85 5.84
N ILE A 614 2.58 8.35 7.07
CA ILE A 614 2.87 9.21 8.23
C ILE A 614 4.22 9.92 8.04
N LYS A 615 5.28 9.21 7.62
CA LYS A 615 6.59 9.81 7.30
C LYS A 615 6.47 10.95 6.28
N ILE A 616 5.71 10.73 5.19
CA ILE A 616 5.48 11.74 4.15
C ILE A 616 4.66 12.92 4.70
N LEU A 617 3.61 12.67 5.49
CA LEU A 617 2.84 13.73 6.15
C LEU A 617 3.71 14.55 7.09
N THR A 618 4.62 13.93 7.84
CA THR A 618 5.64 14.62 8.65
C THR A 618 6.46 15.57 7.80
N HIS A 619 6.96 15.13 6.65
CA HIS A 619 7.70 16.00 5.74
C HIS A 619 6.85 17.16 5.19
N ILE A 620 5.62 16.89 4.74
CA ILE A 620 4.70 17.92 4.22
C ILE A 620 4.37 18.96 5.29
N PHE A 621 4.02 18.53 6.50
CA PHE A 621 3.61 19.42 7.58
C PHE A 621 4.79 20.20 8.16
N ARG A 622 5.98 19.59 8.21
CA ARG A 622 7.23 20.29 8.55
C ARG A 622 7.48 21.42 7.56
N ALA A 623 7.39 21.16 6.26
CA ALA A 623 7.57 22.20 5.24
C ALA A 623 6.48 23.30 5.28
N LYS A 624 5.23 22.95 5.61
CA LYS A 624 4.09 23.89 5.67
C LYS A 624 4.07 24.76 6.94
N TYR A 625 4.39 24.19 8.10
CA TYR A 625 4.06 24.78 9.40
C TYR A 625 5.26 25.01 10.32
N SER A 626 6.42 24.40 10.05
CA SER A 626 7.64 24.64 10.83
C SER A 626 8.24 26.00 10.45
N PRO A 627 8.73 26.79 11.42
CA PRO A 627 9.40 28.05 11.11
C PRO A 627 10.66 27.79 10.26
N PRO A 628 10.94 28.61 9.22
CA PRO A 628 12.16 28.46 8.44
C PRO A 628 13.37 28.56 9.36
N ASN A 629 14.29 27.58 9.27
CA ASN A 629 15.54 27.59 10.02
C ASN A 629 16.24 28.93 9.83
N ILE A 630 16.54 29.62 10.94
CA ILE A 630 17.26 30.89 10.95
C ILE A 630 18.73 30.61 10.61
N THR A 631 19.03 30.42 9.33
CA THR A 631 20.41 30.42 8.80
C THR A 631 20.71 31.65 7.95
N SER A 632 19.72 32.52 7.71
CA SER A 632 19.89 33.83 7.07
C SER A 632 19.80 34.94 8.12
N ALA A 633 20.97 35.45 8.54
CA ALA A 633 21.13 36.48 9.58
C ALA A 633 20.72 37.91 9.14
N THR A 634 19.71 38.06 8.28
CA THR A 634 19.31 39.37 7.75
C THR A 634 17.81 39.52 7.54
N GLU A 635 16.97 39.15 8.51
CA GLU A 635 15.59 39.68 8.57
C GLU A 635 15.18 40.01 10.02
N THR A 636 14.59 41.19 10.18
CA THR A 636 14.10 41.76 11.44
C THR A 636 13.00 40.91 12.08
N PRO A 637 12.92 40.84 13.43
CA PRO A 637 11.94 40.01 14.14
C PRO A 637 10.57 40.71 14.19
N THR A 638 9.86 40.72 13.07
CA THR A 638 8.44 41.06 13.05
C THR A 638 7.63 39.78 13.06
N GLY A 639 7.01 39.48 14.22
CA GLY A 639 5.79 38.68 14.39
C GLY A 639 5.74 37.31 13.70
N ARG A 640 5.71 36.24 14.51
CA ARG A 640 5.35 34.87 14.08
C ARG A 640 4.12 34.88 13.17
N SER A 641 4.32 34.82 11.87
CA SER A 641 3.28 34.54 10.88
C SER A 641 3.03 33.04 10.92
N SER A 642 2.24 32.55 11.89
CA SER A 642 1.77 31.16 11.87
C SER A 642 0.84 30.97 10.69
N VAL A 643 1.22 30.14 9.72
CA VAL A 643 0.34 29.73 8.63
C VAL A 643 -0.93 29.11 9.25
N PRO A 644 -2.14 29.60 8.91
CA PRO A 644 -3.38 29.07 9.48
C PRO A 644 -3.61 27.62 9.05
N VAL A 645 -4.22 26.82 9.93
CA VAL A 645 -4.59 25.44 9.60
C VAL A 645 -5.72 25.39 8.57
N THR A 646 -5.62 24.47 7.60
CA THR A 646 -6.67 24.28 6.58
C THR A 646 -7.68 23.23 7.03
N LYS A 647 -8.91 23.29 6.52
CA LYS A 647 -9.96 22.30 6.84
C LYS A 647 -9.53 20.87 6.47
N VAL A 648 -8.94 20.70 5.29
CA VAL A 648 -8.40 19.42 4.80
C VAL A 648 -7.34 18.85 5.75
N ASP A 649 -6.38 19.69 6.17
CA ASP A 649 -5.32 19.26 7.06
C ASP A 649 -5.91 18.85 8.42
N VAL A 650 -6.86 19.62 8.99
CA VAL A 650 -7.54 19.30 10.27
C VAL A 650 -8.30 17.97 10.20
N LEU A 651 -9.09 17.75 9.15
CA LEU A 651 -9.84 16.49 8.99
C LEU A 651 -8.91 15.28 8.82
N THR A 652 -7.80 15.46 8.10
CA THR A 652 -6.77 14.42 7.93
C THR A 652 -6.10 14.08 9.25
N VAL A 653 -5.57 15.07 9.98
CA VAL A 653 -4.91 14.84 11.26
C VAL A 653 -5.89 14.26 12.29
N ARG A 654 -7.15 14.72 12.31
CA ARG A 654 -8.19 14.16 13.18
C ARG A 654 -8.43 12.67 12.89
N TYR A 655 -8.48 12.28 11.62
CA TYR A 655 -8.62 10.89 11.22
C TYR A 655 -7.41 10.06 11.66
N ILE A 656 -6.19 10.50 11.34
CA ILE A 656 -4.93 9.86 11.73
C ILE A 656 -4.85 9.69 13.26
N PHE A 657 -5.24 10.72 14.01
CA PHE A 657 -5.28 10.67 15.45
C PHE A 657 -6.34 9.70 15.99
N THR A 658 -7.49 9.60 15.34
CA THR A 658 -8.54 8.62 15.69
C THR A 658 -8.02 7.19 15.56
N ILE A 659 -7.25 6.89 14.51
CA ILE A 659 -6.59 5.59 14.32
C ILE A 659 -5.49 5.37 15.36
N PHE A 660 -4.65 6.37 15.61
CA PHE A 660 -3.59 6.30 16.62
C PHE A 660 -4.13 5.93 18.01
N ARG A 661 -5.14 6.67 18.48
CA ARG A 661 -5.80 6.44 19.76
C ARG A 661 -6.62 5.15 19.79
N GLY A 662 -7.29 4.86 18.68
CA GLY A 662 -8.32 3.85 18.62
C GLY A 662 -7.84 2.44 18.29
N ASN A 663 -6.63 2.31 17.76
CA ASN A 663 -6.07 1.05 17.28
C ASN A 663 -4.58 0.94 17.67
N ILE A 664 -3.75 1.87 17.18
CA ILE A 664 -2.28 1.76 17.30
C ILE A 664 -1.82 1.70 18.76
N ILE A 665 -2.23 2.65 19.61
CA ILE A 665 -1.81 2.70 21.01
C ILE A 665 -2.35 1.52 21.82
N PRO A 666 -3.66 1.20 21.78
CA PRO A 666 -4.19 0.02 22.46
C PRO A 666 -3.46 -1.27 22.14
N GLU A 667 -3.31 -1.61 20.85
CA GLU A 667 -2.65 -2.84 20.40
C GLU A 667 -1.16 -2.87 20.78
N THR A 668 -0.44 -1.76 20.55
CA THR A 668 0.99 -1.67 20.93
C THR A 668 1.17 -1.85 22.44
N CYS A 669 0.32 -1.20 23.25
CA CYS A 669 0.38 -1.31 24.70
C CYS A 669 -0.01 -2.71 25.19
N ALA A 670 -0.94 -3.40 24.52
CA ALA A 670 -1.29 -4.79 24.82
C ALA A 670 -0.11 -5.75 24.58
N LEU A 671 0.63 -5.57 23.48
CA LEU A 671 1.87 -6.32 23.20
C LEU A 671 2.95 -6.06 24.25
N ILE A 672 3.18 -4.79 24.60
CA ILE A 672 4.14 -4.42 25.66
C ILE A 672 3.72 -5.02 27.00
N TYR A 673 2.43 -4.99 27.32
CA TYR A 673 1.88 -5.63 28.52
C TYR A 673 2.16 -7.14 28.52
N LEU A 674 1.93 -7.84 27.41
CA LEU A 674 2.24 -9.26 27.27
C LEU A 674 3.73 -9.55 27.49
N GLN A 675 4.64 -8.73 26.97
CA GLN A 675 6.08 -8.87 27.27
C GLN A 675 6.35 -8.79 28.79
N GLY A 676 5.63 -7.94 29.51
CA GLY A 676 5.69 -7.86 30.98
C GLY A 676 5.17 -9.13 31.66
N GLN A 677 4.07 -9.68 31.17
CA GLN A 677 3.46 -10.91 31.70
C GLN A 677 4.32 -12.15 31.44
N ILE A 678 4.95 -12.27 30.27
CA ILE A 678 5.90 -13.34 29.95
C ILE A 678 7.09 -13.29 30.92
N ARG A 679 7.63 -12.10 31.17
CA ARG A 679 8.73 -11.90 32.14
C ARG A 679 8.32 -12.22 33.58
N ALA A 680 7.05 -12.00 33.93
CA ALA A 680 6.50 -12.37 35.23
C ALA A 680 6.21 -13.88 35.36
N GLY A 681 6.36 -14.66 34.28
CA GLY A 681 6.06 -16.09 34.24
C GLY A 681 4.57 -16.41 34.16
N HIS A 682 3.74 -15.44 33.74
CA HIS A 682 2.30 -15.61 33.56
C HIS A 682 1.89 -16.04 32.14
N ALA A 683 2.82 -16.04 31.19
CA ALA A 683 2.65 -16.48 29.81
C ALA A 683 4.00 -17.01 29.27
N LEU A 684 3.98 -17.82 28.21
CA LEU A 684 5.21 -18.32 27.57
C LEU A 684 5.65 -17.40 26.42
N PRO A 685 6.97 -17.31 26.12
CA PRO A 685 7.45 -16.59 24.95
C PRO A 685 6.87 -17.10 23.62
N GLU A 686 6.59 -18.40 23.53
CA GLU A 686 6.02 -19.06 22.35
C GLU A 686 4.58 -18.61 22.06
N ASP A 687 3.86 -18.10 23.06
CA ASP A 687 2.50 -17.61 22.90
C ASP A 687 2.45 -16.17 22.36
N PHE A 688 3.60 -15.55 22.08
CA PHE A 688 3.67 -14.19 21.58
C PHE A 688 3.14 -14.12 20.12
N PRO A 689 2.16 -13.25 19.81
CA PRO A 689 1.39 -13.36 18.57
C PRO A 689 2.09 -12.85 17.31
N LEU A 690 3.28 -12.24 17.44
CA LEU A 690 4.00 -11.59 16.34
C LEU A 690 5.43 -12.12 16.21
N ASN A 691 5.93 -12.17 14.99
CA ASN A 691 7.35 -12.40 14.74
C ASN A 691 8.17 -11.09 14.88
N LEU A 692 9.49 -11.19 14.84
CA LEU A 692 10.40 -10.04 15.01
C LEU A 692 10.22 -8.97 13.93
N TRP A 693 9.99 -9.37 12.67
CA TRP A 693 9.76 -8.44 11.56
C TRP A 693 8.49 -7.61 11.75
N ASP A 694 7.42 -8.23 12.22
CA ASP A 694 6.17 -7.53 12.52
C ASP A 694 6.34 -6.60 13.74
N MET A 695 7.13 -7.00 14.75
CA MET A 695 7.51 -6.13 15.87
C MET A 695 8.29 -4.89 15.42
N GLU A 696 9.27 -5.05 14.52
CA GLU A 696 10.01 -3.92 13.94
C GLU A 696 9.07 -2.95 13.19
N ARG A 697 8.09 -3.47 12.43
CA ARG A 697 7.10 -2.63 11.74
C ARG A 697 6.21 -1.85 12.71
N VAL A 698 5.75 -2.49 13.79
CA VAL A 698 4.97 -1.81 14.83
C VAL A 698 5.80 -0.69 15.45
N TYR A 699 7.05 -0.99 15.82
CA TYR A 699 7.98 0.00 16.38
C TYR A 699 8.20 1.18 15.42
N GLU A 700 8.56 0.92 14.17
CA GLU A 700 8.77 1.96 13.16
C GLU A 700 7.51 2.80 12.96
N GLY A 701 6.35 2.16 12.85
CA GLY A 701 5.07 2.85 12.72
C GLY A 701 4.78 3.80 13.89
N VAL A 702 4.89 3.33 15.13
CA VAL A 702 4.70 4.17 16.32
C VAL A 702 5.72 5.31 16.36
N TYR A 703 6.97 5.03 15.98
CA TYR A 703 8.02 6.05 15.90
C TYR A 703 7.65 7.16 14.90
N GLN A 704 7.16 6.80 13.69
CA GLN A 704 6.71 7.77 12.69
C GLN A 704 5.55 8.64 13.21
N PHE A 705 4.58 8.06 13.92
CA PHE A 705 3.49 8.82 14.56
C PHE A 705 4.01 9.84 15.57
N LEU A 706 4.94 9.43 16.43
CA LEU A 706 5.52 10.32 17.44
C LEU A 706 6.34 11.45 16.80
N GLU A 707 7.08 11.17 15.72
CA GLU A 707 7.78 12.21 14.96
C GLU A 707 6.79 13.18 14.31
N PHE A 708 5.69 12.68 13.74
CA PHE A 708 4.63 13.49 13.18
C PHE A 708 4.04 14.44 14.22
N PHE A 709 3.69 13.93 15.40
CA PHE A 709 3.18 14.77 16.48
C PHE A 709 4.23 15.77 16.97
N ALA A 710 5.50 15.39 17.06
CA ALA A 710 6.58 16.33 17.40
C ALA A 710 6.56 17.56 16.47
N VAL A 711 6.48 17.35 15.16
CA VAL A 711 6.39 18.44 14.17
C VAL A 711 5.13 19.29 14.38
N LEU A 712 3.97 18.66 14.63
CA LEU A 712 2.74 19.40 14.89
C LEU A 712 2.84 20.31 16.13
N THR A 713 3.59 19.92 17.16
CA THR A 713 3.76 20.76 18.37
C THR A 713 4.52 22.06 18.13
N GLU A 714 5.26 22.18 17.02
CA GLU A 714 5.99 23.41 16.69
C GLU A 714 5.06 24.56 16.27
N ASN A 715 3.87 24.22 15.76
CA ASN A 715 2.83 25.19 15.41
C ASN A 715 1.83 25.36 16.57
N THR A 716 1.49 26.61 16.88
CA THR A 716 0.65 26.93 18.05
C THR A 716 -0.80 26.49 17.89
N GLU A 717 -1.39 26.57 16.68
CA GLU A 717 -2.76 26.11 16.44
C GLU A 717 -2.86 24.59 16.55
N TRP A 718 -1.92 23.87 15.94
CA TRP A 718 -1.83 22.42 16.05
C TRP A 718 -1.59 21.94 17.48
N LYS A 719 -0.65 22.58 18.20
CA LYS A 719 -0.44 22.31 19.62
C LYS A 719 -1.74 22.45 20.42
N ASN A 720 -2.50 23.53 20.21
CA ASN A 720 -3.76 23.73 20.92
C ASN A 720 -4.80 22.64 20.60
N LEU A 721 -4.90 22.21 19.33
CA LEU A 721 -5.79 21.11 18.93
C LEU A 721 -5.38 19.79 19.60
N LEU A 722 -4.10 19.44 19.60
CA LEU A 722 -3.60 18.21 20.24
C LEU A 722 -3.86 18.21 21.76
N VAL A 723 -3.76 19.36 22.42
CA VAL A 723 -4.09 19.51 23.84
C VAL A 723 -5.58 19.37 24.09
N GLN A 724 -6.43 19.96 23.24
CA GLN A 724 -7.89 19.79 23.31
C GLN A 724 -8.32 18.34 23.06
N TRP A 725 -7.59 17.62 22.21
CA TRP A 725 -7.82 16.21 21.94
C TRP A 725 -7.23 15.30 23.02
N GLU A 726 -6.57 15.85 24.05
CA GLU A 726 -5.96 15.12 25.16
C GLU A 726 -4.94 14.06 24.71
N ILE A 727 -4.08 14.34 23.71
CA ILE A 727 -3.00 13.43 23.28
C ILE A 727 -2.10 12.98 24.45
N VAL A 728 -2.03 13.80 25.50
CA VAL A 728 -1.29 13.52 26.73
C VAL A 728 -1.66 12.18 27.34
N TYR A 729 -2.95 11.78 27.29
CA TYR A 729 -3.39 10.48 27.76
C TYR A 729 -2.65 9.34 27.04
N ASP A 730 -2.63 9.38 25.71
CA ASP A 730 -2.05 8.32 24.88
C ASP A 730 -0.53 8.21 25.11
N LEU A 731 0.16 9.35 25.19
CA LEU A 731 1.60 9.42 25.44
C LEU A 731 1.99 8.96 26.86
N VAL A 732 1.22 9.35 27.88
CA VAL A 732 1.46 8.90 29.27
C VAL A 732 1.19 7.41 29.41
N THR A 733 0.13 6.90 28.77
CA THR A 733 -0.21 5.47 28.77
C THR A 733 0.93 4.64 28.15
N LEU A 734 1.45 5.06 27.00
CA LEU A 734 2.56 4.39 26.34
C LEU A 734 3.82 4.34 27.23
N ILE A 735 4.20 5.45 27.88
CA ILE A 735 5.38 5.43 28.79
C ILE A 735 5.11 4.56 30.01
N LYS A 736 3.89 4.57 30.57
CA LYS A 736 3.54 3.74 31.72
C LYS A 736 3.73 2.26 31.43
N GLU A 737 3.20 1.78 30.31
CA GLU A 737 3.37 0.37 29.91
C GLU A 737 4.84 0.04 29.63
N LEU A 738 5.57 0.94 28.94
CA LEU A 738 7.00 0.75 28.70
C LEU A 738 7.85 0.76 29.98
N GLU A 739 7.51 1.55 30.99
CA GLU A 739 8.22 1.57 32.28
C GLU A 739 7.85 0.36 33.16
N ALA A 740 6.62 -0.12 33.07
CA ALA A 740 6.16 -1.28 33.84
C ALA A 740 6.68 -2.61 33.27
N SER A 741 6.67 -2.76 31.95
CA SER A 741 6.89 -4.06 31.30
C SER A 741 8.28 -4.24 30.67
N ILE A 742 8.97 -3.14 30.30
CA ILE A 742 10.28 -3.20 29.62
C ILE A 742 11.41 -2.80 30.59
N PRO A 743 12.33 -3.73 30.92
CA PRO A 743 13.47 -3.43 31.79
C PRO A 743 14.42 -2.38 31.22
N LYS A 744 15.03 -1.63 32.13
CA LYS A 744 16.03 -0.60 31.79
C LYS A 744 17.32 -1.27 31.35
N GLY A 745 17.89 -0.78 30.26
CA GLY A 745 19.14 -1.29 29.71
C GLY A 745 20.29 -1.08 30.71
N SER A 746 21.07 -2.14 30.96
CA SER A 746 22.20 -2.09 31.87
C SER A 746 23.41 -1.38 31.26
N LEU A 747 24.32 -0.86 32.08
CA LEU A 747 25.58 -0.27 31.58
C LEU A 747 26.43 -1.30 30.80
N SER A 748 26.30 -2.59 31.14
CA SER A 748 27.01 -3.69 30.48
C SER A 748 26.56 -3.91 29.03
N SER A 749 25.30 -3.58 28.68
CA SER A 749 24.82 -3.72 27.30
C SER A 749 25.50 -2.73 26.35
N LEU A 750 25.86 -1.53 26.84
CA LEU A 750 26.63 -0.54 26.06
C LEU A 750 28.06 -1.01 25.77
N THR A 751 28.69 -1.73 26.70
CA THR A 751 30.04 -2.29 26.49
C THR A 751 30.07 -3.48 25.53
N ALA A 752 29.00 -4.28 25.49
CA ALA A 752 28.85 -5.36 24.51
C ALA A 752 28.63 -4.83 23.08
N ALA A 753 27.88 -3.72 22.94
CA ALA A 753 27.73 -3.02 21.66
C ALA A 753 29.05 -2.37 21.20
N ALA A 754 29.82 -1.76 22.11
CA ALA A 754 31.10 -1.12 21.80
C ALA A 754 32.23 -2.11 21.44
N SER A 755 32.18 -3.35 21.94
CA SER A 755 33.13 -4.42 21.62
C SER A 755 32.80 -5.18 20.32
N ARG A 756 31.63 -4.92 19.72
CA ARG A 756 31.16 -5.47 18.44
C ARG A 756 31.43 -4.56 17.22
N ALA A 757 32.12 -3.43 17.38
CA ALA A 757 32.58 -2.63 16.25
C ALA A 757 33.65 -3.41 15.44
N PRO A 758 33.65 -3.35 14.08
CA PRO A 758 34.63 -4.08 13.28
C PRO A 758 36.04 -3.62 13.66
N GLN A 759 36.87 -4.57 14.07
CA GLN A 759 38.28 -4.33 14.37
C GLN A 759 38.96 -3.82 13.10
N THR A 760 39.36 -2.55 13.10
CA THR A 760 40.35 -2.04 12.16
C THR A 760 41.69 -2.74 12.42
N PRO A 761 42.46 -3.13 11.38
CA PRO A 761 43.77 -3.74 11.59
C PRO A 761 44.69 -2.76 12.31
N LYS A 762 45.28 -3.19 13.41
CA LYS A 762 46.29 -2.44 14.17
C LYS A 762 47.52 -2.19 13.29
N GLU A 763 47.76 -0.94 12.93
CA GLU A 763 49.12 -0.45 12.65
C GLU A 763 49.62 0.42 13.81
N SER A 764 50.90 0.25 14.07
CA SER A 764 51.69 0.72 15.21
C SER A 764 51.68 2.23 15.45
N ALA A 765 51.68 2.59 16.73
CA ALA A 765 51.67 3.94 17.28
C ALA A 765 52.94 4.78 16.98
N GLN A 766 52.74 6.09 16.74
CA GLN A 766 53.50 7.19 17.35
C GLN A 766 52.69 8.52 17.34
N PRO A 767 52.94 9.48 18.26
CA PRO A 767 51.92 10.46 18.71
C PRO A 767 52.13 11.89 18.18
N GLY A 768 51.04 12.66 17.98
CA GLY A 768 51.12 14.12 17.79
C GLY A 768 49.82 14.84 17.35
N SER A 769 49.17 15.50 18.32
CA SER A 769 48.28 16.70 18.27
C SER A 769 47.02 16.80 17.37
N ALA A 770 45.88 16.94 18.07
CA ALA A 770 44.80 17.94 17.94
C ALA A 770 44.11 18.22 16.58
N ALA A 771 42.79 18.01 16.58
CA ALA A 771 41.75 18.35 15.57
C ALA A 771 41.65 19.89 15.27
N PRO A 772 40.77 20.43 14.36
CA PRO A 772 39.57 19.84 13.72
C PRO A 772 39.14 20.32 12.28
N VAL A 773 38.05 19.72 11.75
CA VAL A 773 37.06 20.15 10.70
C VAL A 773 37.51 20.51 9.26
N ALA A 774 36.82 19.91 8.26
CA ALA A 774 36.03 20.58 7.18
C ALA A 774 36.30 20.18 5.70
N VAL A 775 35.17 20.07 4.97
CA VAL A 775 34.90 20.35 3.53
C VAL A 775 35.11 19.27 2.45
N GLU A 776 34.08 19.17 1.61
CA GLU A 776 33.82 18.33 0.43
C GLU A 776 34.53 18.77 -0.89
N ARG A 777 34.76 17.79 -1.80
CA ARG A 777 34.92 17.83 -3.29
C ARG A 777 36.27 18.31 -3.91
N PRO A 778 36.57 18.11 -5.24
CA PRO A 778 36.31 17.03 -6.24
C PRO A 778 37.53 16.66 -7.17
N TYR A 779 37.49 15.48 -7.84
CA TYR A 779 38.25 14.97 -9.03
C TYR A 779 39.72 15.36 -9.33
N GLU A 780 40.60 14.36 -9.54
CA GLU A 780 41.59 14.34 -10.64
C GLU A 780 41.86 12.91 -11.20
N PRO A 781 42.29 12.77 -12.48
CA PRO A 781 42.38 11.53 -13.28
C PRO A 781 43.82 11.02 -13.57
N ASN A 782 43.95 9.79 -14.12
CA ASN A 782 45.17 9.02 -14.52
C ASN A 782 45.68 8.10 -13.38
N ASP A 783 45.99 6.80 -13.50
CA ASP A 783 46.25 5.80 -14.57
C ASP A 783 46.38 4.42 -13.82
N PRO A 784 46.69 3.25 -14.42
CA PRO A 784 46.11 2.49 -15.54
C PRO A 784 45.57 1.08 -15.10
N GLU A 785 44.81 0.40 -15.96
CA GLU A 785 44.39 -1.01 -15.79
C GLU A 785 45.57 -2.00 -15.82
N PRO A 786 45.42 -3.16 -15.16
CA PRO A 786 45.59 -4.41 -15.92
C PRO A 786 44.50 -5.46 -15.65
N THR A 787 43.84 -5.83 -16.75
CA THR A 787 43.39 -7.16 -17.21
C THR A 787 43.34 -8.38 -16.26
N ASP A 788 42.15 -8.98 -16.25
CA ASP A 788 41.78 -10.41 -16.28
C ASP A 788 42.13 -11.35 -15.10
N ALA A 789 41.09 -11.68 -14.31
CA ALA A 789 40.61 -13.06 -14.06
C ALA A 789 39.32 -13.04 -13.22
N ALA A 790 38.16 -12.88 -13.86
CA ALA A 790 36.85 -12.95 -13.19
C ALA A 790 36.46 -14.41 -12.89
N THR A 791 36.65 -14.83 -11.65
CA THR A 791 35.80 -15.83 -10.98
C THR A 791 35.11 -15.09 -9.85
N VAL A 792 33.85 -14.69 -10.07
CA VAL A 792 33.02 -14.09 -9.02
C VAL A 792 31.71 -14.87 -8.92
N SER A 793 31.64 -15.54 -7.79
CA SER A 793 30.52 -16.23 -7.19
C SER A 793 29.33 -15.31 -7.00
N ALA A 794 28.14 -15.90 -7.06
CA ALA A 794 26.90 -15.31 -6.59
C ALA A 794 27.04 -14.95 -5.11
N GLU A 795 26.88 -13.66 -4.79
CA GLU A 795 26.32 -13.12 -3.54
C GLU A 795 26.52 -11.60 -3.53
N SER A 796 25.46 -10.86 -3.83
CA SER A 796 25.34 -9.44 -3.50
C SER A 796 23.91 -9.16 -3.06
N ARG A 797 23.46 -9.92 -2.06
CA ARG A 797 22.47 -9.43 -1.10
C ARG A 797 23.20 -8.40 -0.24
N ALA A 798 22.60 -7.23 -0.07
CA ALA A 798 23.07 -6.26 0.92
C ALA A 798 23.21 -6.97 2.27
N PRO A 799 24.29 -6.76 3.05
CA PRO A 799 24.35 -7.30 4.40
C PRO A 799 23.32 -6.56 5.24
N SER A 800 22.29 -7.28 5.68
CA SER A 800 21.41 -6.81 6.74
C SER A 800 22.24 -6.45 7.99
N PRO A 801 21.83 -5.44 8.79
CA PRO A 801 22.47 -5.17 10.07
C PRO A 801 22.40 -6.43 10.96
N PRO A 802 23.40 -6.71 11.82
CA PRO A 802 23.39 -7.89 12.66
C PRO A 802 22.25 -7.81 13.69
N MET A 803 21.37 -8.82 13.68
CA MET A 803 20.20 -8.96 14.53
C MET A 803 20.55 -8.83 16.03
N GLY A 804 19.79 -7.99 16.74
CA GLY A 804 19.71 -7.99 18.20
C GLY A 804 18.43 -8.70 18.63
N ASN A 805 18.55 -9.63 19.59
CA ASN A 805 17.55 -10.54 20.16
C ASN A 805 16.77 -11.38 19.13
N GLU A 806 16.93 -12.70 19.19
CA GLU A 806 16.27 -13.65 18.26
C GLU A 806 14.78 -13.84 18.61
N ASP A 807 14.36 -13.51 19.84
CA ASP A 807 12.99 -13.69 20.34
C ASP A 807 12.18 -12.38 20.29
N PRO A 808 11.00 -12.34 19.61
CA PRO A 808 10.14 -11.16 19.53
C PRO A 808 9.63 -10.68 20.90
N SER A 809 9.48 -11.57 21.88
CA SER A 809 9.04 -11.22 23.24
C SER A 809 10.10 -10.42 24.02
N GLU A 810 11.35 -10.43 23.58
CA GLU A 810 12.47 -9.68 24.17
C GLU A 810 12.74 -8.33 23.49
N PHE A 811 11.88 -7.89 22.56
CA PHE A 811 12.04 -6.63 21.84
C PHE A 811 12.22 -5.42 22.79
N GLU A 812 13.25 -4.61 22.54
CA GLU A 812 13.78 -3.64 23.53
C GLU A 812 13.17 -2.23 23.43
N TRP A 813 12.41 -1.92 22.36
CA TRP A 813 11.76 -0.61 22.15
C TRP A 813 12.72 0.59 22.29
N ARG A 814 13.90 0.49 21.69
CA ARG A 814 14.98 1.49 21.82
C ARG A 814 14.52 2.89 21.42
N ASN A 815 15.00 3.91 22.13
CA ASN A 815 14.67 5.33 21.91
C ASN A 815 13.18 5.73 21.99
N LEU A 816 12.23 4.79 22.12
CA LEU A 816 10.81 5.12 22.08
C LEU A 816 10.41 5.98 23.28
N LYS A 817 10.81 5.61 24.49
CA LYS A 817 10.54 6.40 25.71
C LYS A 817 11.10 7.82 25.57
N LYS A 818 12.32 7.95 25.04
CA LYS A 818 12.98 9.25 24.81
C LYS A 818 12.14 10.14 23.88
N LEU A 819 11.65 9.58 22.78
CA LEU A 819 10.84 10.34 21.81
C LEU A 819 9.52 10.80 22.42
N VAL A 820 8.83 9.94 23.19
CA VAL A 820 7.58 10.34 23.87
C VAL A 820 7.82 11.48 24.87
N ILE A 821 8.90 11.41 25.66
CA ILE A 821 9.28 12.47 26.62
C ILE A 821 9.59 13.79 25.91
N LEU A 822 10.20 13.75 24.72
CA LEU A 822 10.45 14.94 23.90
C LEU A 822 9.15 15.61 23.45
N VAL A 823 8.19 14.83 22.95
CA VAL A 823 6.87 15.34 22.55
C VAL A 823 6.13 15.92 23.75
N LEU A 824 6.11 15.22 24.88
CA LEU A 824 5.51 15.73 26.13
C LEU A 824 6.18 17.03 26.61
N SER A 825 7.50 17.12 26.54
CA SER A 825 8.24 18.33 26.92
C SER A 825 7.80 19.54 26.06
N SER A 826 7.63 19.34 24.75
CA SER A 826 7.14 20.37 23.83
C SER A 826 5.70 20.79 24.15
N LEU A 827 4.82 19.84 24.45
CA LEU A 827 3.44 20.10 24.83
C LEU A 827 3.34 20.87 26.14
N VAL A 828 4.07 20.45 27.18
CA VAL A 828 4.05 21.05 28.52
C VAL A 828 4.59 22.47 28.53
N TRP A 829 5.58 22.77 27.66
CA TRP A 829 6.22 24.08 27.63
C TRP A 829 5.19 25.22 27.56
N LYS A 830 5.14 26.03 28.63
CA LYS A 830 4.23 27.16 28.83
C LYS A 830 2.73 26.81 28.68
N CYS A 831 2.33 25.59 29.04
CA CYS A 831 0.93 25.14 28.95
C CYS A 831 0.43 24.52 30.27
N PRO A 832 -0.24 25.30 31.15
CA PRO A 832 -0.78 24.79 32.41
C PRO A 832 -1.82 23.67 32.24
N GLU A 833 -2.57 23.70 31.14
CA GLU A 833 -3.55 22.66 30.82
C GLU A 833 -2.86 21.29 30.67
N VAL A 834 -1.78 21.22 29.88
CA VAL A 834 -1.00 19.98 29.73
C VAL A 834 -0.37 19.55 31.05
N GLN A 835 0.14 20.49 31.86
CA GLN A 835 0.67 20.17 33.19
C GLN A 835 -0.38 19.46 34.07
N ASN A 836 -1.63 19.91 34.01
CA ASN A 836 -2.73 19.30 34.75
C ASN A 836 -3.18 17.97 34.14
N GLN A 837 -3.23 17.86 32.80
CA GLN A 837 -3.54 16.59 32.12
C GLN A 837 -2.51 15.50 32.47
N ILE A 838 -1.21 15.83 32.47
CA ILE A 838 -0.16 14.88 32.87
C ILE A 838 -0.37 14.41 34.32
N ARG A 839 -0.69 15.32 35.26
CA ARG A 839 -1.01 14.93 36.64
C ARG A 839 -2.24 14.04 36.71
N LYS A 840 -3.34 14.42 36.05
CA LYS A 840 -4.61 13.68 35.99
C LYS A 840 -4.40 12.23 35.54
N TYR A 841 -3.56 12.02 34.54
CA TYR A 841 -3.26 10.68 34.00
C TYR A 841 -2.11 9.98 34.72
N GLY A 842 -1.62 10.50 35.87
CA GLY A 842 -0.55 9.89 36.66
C GLY A 842 0.82 9.89 35.98
N GLY A 843 1.06 10.81 35.04
CA GLY A 843 2.31 10.91 34.30
C GLY A 843 3.45 11.56 35.08
N VAL A 844 3.19 12.28 36.18
CA VAL A 844 4.25 12.91 37.01
C VAL A 844 5.21 11.86 37.56
N GLU A 845 4.67 10.81 38.20
CA GLU A 845 5.43 9.68 38.73
C GLU A 845 6.15 8.90 37.63
N THR A 846 5.49 8.72 36.49
CA THR A 846 6.04 7.99 35.33
C THR A 846 7.24 8.73 34.74
N ILE A 847 7.15 10.05 34.56
CA ILE A 847 8.27 10.85 34.05
C ILE A 847 9.42 10.86 35.08
N LEU A 848 9.11 10.85 36.38
CA LEU A 848 10.12 10.74 37.44
C LEU A 848 10.87 9.40 37.37
N SER A 849 10.20 8.29 37.09
CA SER A 849 10.86 6.98 36.95
C SER A 849 11.84 6.94 35.76
N CYS A 850 11.56 7.70 34.70
CA CYS A 850 12.44 7.88 33.54
C CYS A 850 13.73 8.69 33.84
N THR A 851 13.91 9.23 35.06
CA THR A 851 15.18 9.89 35.46
C THR A 851 16.28 8.89 35.85
N SER A 852 15.93 7.60 35.93
CA SER A 852 16.89 6.51 36.10
C SER A 852 17.68 6.27 34.81
N PHE A 853 18.89 5.72 34.96
CA PHE A 853 19.69 5.32 33.80
C PHE A 853 19.00 4.19 33.02
N ASP A 854 18.98 4.31 31.69
CA ASP A 854 18.46 3.29 30.77
C ASP A 854 19.30 3.31 29.47
N ALA A 855 20.06 2.24 29.23
CA ALA A 855 20.88 2.12 28.03
C ALA A 855 20.07 1.99 26.73
N HIS A 856 18.83 1.48 26.77
CA HIS A 856 17.96 1.39 25.59
C HIS A 856 17.47 2.79 25.16
N ASN A 857 17.53 3.78 26.05
CA ASN A 857 17.12 5.15 25.82
C ASN A 857 18.22 6.15 26.22
N PRO A 858 19.28 6.29 25.41
CA PRO A 858 20.36 7.24 25.69
C PRO A 858 19.84 8.66 25.94
N TYR A 859 20.38 9.31 26.97
CA TYR A 859 20.01 10.67 27.41
C TYR A 859 18.57 10.85 27.93
N ILE A 860 17.84 9.77 28.20
CA ILE A 860 16.47 9.89 28.69
C ILE A 860 16.38 10.64 30.01
N LYS A 861 17.39 10.50 30.89
CA LYS A 861 17.47 11.22 32.15
C LYS A 861 17.44 12.73 31.95
N GLU A 862 18.26 13.24 31.04
CA GLU A 862 18.36 14.67 30.74
C GLU A 862 17.04 15.20 30.17
N HIS A 863 16.43 14.45 29.27
CA HIS A 863 15.12 14.80 28.69
C HIS A 863 13.99 14.75 29.72
N ALA A 864 13.96 13.74 30.60
CA ALA A 864 12.98 13.62 31.66
C ALA A 864 13.11 14.76 32.69
N VAL A 865 14.34 15.10 33.10
CA VAL A 865 14.61 16.24 33.99
C VAL A 865 14.13 17.55 33.34
N MET A 866 14.36 17.74 32.04
CA MET A 866 13.87 18.90 31.32
C MET A 866 12.34 18.96 31.30
N CYS A 867 11.69 17.83 31.00
CA CYS A 867 10.22 17.70 31.03
C CYS A 867 9.66 18.03 32.42
N LEU A 868 10.27 17.49 33.48
CA LEU A 868 9.87 17.74 34.87
C LEU A 868 9.99 19.21 35.25
N LYS A 869 11.08 19.89 34.83
CA LYS A 869 11.21 21.33 35.07
C LYS A 869 10.02 22.08 34.49
N PHE A 870 9.63 21.82 33.25
CA PHE A 870 8.47 22.48 32.64
C PHE A 870 7.15 22.04 33.28
N LEU A 871 7.05 20.81 33.75
CA LEU A 871 5.86 20.25 34.39
C LEU A 871 5.58 20.88 35.76
N LEU A 872 6.63 21.22 36.50
CA LEU A 872 6.57 21.79 37.84
C LEU A 872 6.61 23.32 37.84
N GLU A 873 7.07 23.95 36.76
CA GLU A 873 7.19 25.40 36.65
C GLU A 873 5.82 26.08 36.81
N GLY A 874 5.67 26.87 37.88
CA GLY A 874 4.44 27.61 38.18
C GLY A 874 3.24 26.76 38.61
N ASN A 875 3.40 25.44 38.83
CA ASN A 875 2.32 24.53 39.16
C ASN A 875 2.49 23.87 40.54
N ARG A 876 1.88 24.48 41.57
CA ARG A 876 1.97 24.00 42.96
C ARG A 876 1.35 22.63 43.19
N GLU A 877 0.31 22.29 42.46
CA GLU A 877 -0.35 20.99 42.61
C GLU A 877 0.55 19.86 42.11
N ASN A 878 1.29 20.08 41.01
CA ASN A 878 2.29 19.12 40.55
C ASN A 878 3.49 19.04 41.51
N GLN A 879 3.93 20.16 42.08
CA GLN A 879 4.99 20.19 43.09
C GLN A 879 4.63 19.35 44.33
N ARG A 880 3.37 19.45 44.80
CA ARG A 880 2.90 18.64 45.94
C ARG A 880 3.00 17.15 45.69
N VAL A 881 2.65 16.67 44.49
CA VAL A 881 2.80 15.25 44.15
C VAL A 881 4.25 14.80 44.31
N VAL A 882 5.22 15.63 43.91
CA VAL A 882 6.64 15.31 44.10
C VAL A 882 7.05 15.38 45.59
N GLU A 883 6.56 16.37 46.35
CA GLU A 883 6.78 16.49 47.80
C GLU A 883 6.16 15.34 48.62
N GLU A 884 5.11 14.70 48.10
CA GLU A 884 4.50 13.51 48.69
C GLU A 884 5.31 12.23 48.43
N LEU A 885 6.08 12.20 47.34
CA LEU A 885 6.96 11.08 46.97
C LEU A 885 8.33 11.16 47.65
N GLU A 886 8.69 12.28 48.28
CA GLU A 886 9.93 12.40 49.06
C GLU A 886 9.91 11.45 50.26
N ALA A 887 10.95 10.63 50.40
CA ALA A 887 11.07 9.65 51.47
C ALA A 887 11.18 10.33 52.84
N ARG A 888 10.11 10.22 53.65
CA ARG A 888 10.04 10.86 54.98
C ARG A 888 10.61 10.00 56.12
N GLU A 889 10.48 8.68 56.04
CA GLU A 889 10.93 7.76 57.11
C GLU A 889 11.45 6.42 56.56
N VAL A 890 12.46 5.85 57.22
CA VAL A 890 12.93 4.48 56.97
C VAL A 890 12.11 3.52 57.83
N MET A 891 11.26 2.70 57.21
CA MET A 891 10.59 1.62 57.93
C MET A 891 11.62 0.57 58.37
N LYS A 892 11.58 0.20 59.64
CA LYS A 892 12.42 -0.86 60.18
C LYS A 892 11.91 -2.22 59.69
N ASP A 893 12.82 -3.04 59.20
CA ASP A 893 12.53 -4.42 58.79
C ASP A 893 11.88 -5.21 59.94
N GLU A 894 10.70 -5.78 59.71
CA GLU A 894 10.00 -6.64 60.70
C GLU A 894 10.83 -7.89 61.06
N GLY A 895 11.73 -8.32 60.17
CA GLY A 895 12.70 -9.40 60.40
C GLY A 895 13.97 -8.98 61.15
N GLY A 896 14.21 -7.68 61.32
CA GLY A 896 15.38 -7.11 61.98
C GLY A 896 16.73 -7.50 61.34
N LEU A 897 16.79 -7.83 60.05
CA LEU A 897 18.00 -8.34 59.38
C LEU A 897 19.17 -7.34 59.43
N LEU A 898 18.87 -6.05 59.23
CA LEU A 898 19.84 -4.95 59.34
C LEU A 898 20.32 -4.77 60.79
N GLU A 899 19.40 -4.79 61.76
CA GLU A 899 19.76 -4.67 63.18
C GLU A 899 20.56 -5.87 63.69
N ARG A 900 20.26 -7.08 63.23
CA ARG A 900 20.99 -8.33 63.54
C ARG A 900 22.40 -8.35 62.93
N SER A 901 22.61 -7.64 61.84
CA SER A 901 23.92 -7.51 61.18
C SER A 901 24.73 -6.29 61.68
N GLY A 902 24.21 -5.52 62.64
CA GLY A 902 24.90 -4.39 63.26
C GLY A 902 24.86 -3.10 62.45
N TYR A 903 23.90 -2.98 61.52
CA TYR A 903 23.72 -1.83 60.66
C TYR A 903 22.34 -1.19 60.84
N GLU A 904 22.25 0.12 60.64
CA GLU A 904 21.00 0.88 60.61
C GLU A 904 20.88 1.60 59.27
N ALA A 905 19.69 1.60 58.68
CA ALA A 905 19.40 2.40 57.50
C ALA A 905 18.96 3.80 57.96
N VAL A 906 19.68 4.83 57.50
CA VAL A 906 19.50 6.23 57.85
C VAL A 906 19.34 7.03 56.56
N LEU A 907 18.29 7.85 56.48
CA LEU A 907 18.13 8.85 55.42
C LEU A 907 19.15 9.97 55.65
N ASP A 908 19.97 10.28 54.65
CA ASP A 908 20.84 11.45 54.69
C ASP A 908 20.05 12.78 54.50
N GLU A 909 20.71 13.92 54.71
CA GLU A 909 20.10 15.27 54.58
C GLU A 909 19.58 15.57 53.15
N VAL A 910 19.85 14.71 52.18
CA VAL A 910 19.48 14.81 50.76
C VAL A 910 18.39 13.78 50.40
N GLY A 911 17.87 13.03 51.39
CA GLY A 911 16.83 12.02 51.19
C GLY A 911 17.34 10.69 50.61
N LYS A 912 18.66 10.46 50.58
CA LYS A 912 19.26 9.21 50.10
C LYS A 912 19.38 8.20 51.25
N LEU A 913 18.91 6.98 51.01
CA LEU A 913 19.04 5.87 51.96
C LEU A 913 20.51 5.46 52.09
N SER A 914 21.06 5.57 53.30
CA SER A 914 22.44 5.19 53.63
C SER A 914 22.43 4.14 54.74
N ILE A 915 23.37 3.21 54.71
CA ILE A 915 23.50 2.18 55.75
C ILE A 915 24.69 2.56 56.64
N ARG A 916 24.46 2.80 57.93
CA ARG A 916 25.49 3.11 58.93
C ARG A 916 25.66 1.94 59.89
N LYS A 917 26.87 1.78 60.44
CA LYS A 917 27.13 0.79 61.49
C LYS A 917 26.59 1.33 62.82
N LYS A 918 25.82 0.52 63.55
CA LYS A 918 25.18 0.93 64.80
C LYS A 918 26.24 1.08 65.91
N ASP A 919 26.46 2.30 66.40
CA ASP A 919 27.43 2.57 67.47
C ASP A 919 26.94 2.04 68.83
N ALA A 920 27.71 1.13 69.43
CA ALA A 920 27.33 0.41 70.64
C ALA A 920 27.56 1.16 71.97
N ASN A 921 27.69 2.50 71.98
CA ASN A 921 28.21 3.22 73.15
C ASN A 921 27.44 4.49 73.57
N ALA A 922 26.11 4.50 73.46
CA ALA A 922 25.27 5.60 73.95
C ALA A 922 24.10 5.12 74.83
N ALA A 923 24.38 4.30 75.86
CA ALA A 923 23.35 3.88 76.81
C ALA A 923 23.87 3.70 78.24
N VAL A 924 24.42 4.75 78.87
CA VAL A 924 24.37 4.93 80.34
C VAL A 924 24.35 6.42 80.70
N ALA A 925 23.17 7.00 80.84
CA ALA A 925 22.87 8.05 81.83
C ALA A 925 21.35 8.24 81.90
N GLY A 926 20.74 7.62 82.91
CA GLY A 926 19.33 7.77 83.25
C GLY A 926 19.00 9.08 83.98
N PRO A 927 17.73 9.30 84.35
CA PRO A 927 17.08 10.61 84.36
C PRO A 927 16.98 11.27 85.74
N SER A 928 17.23 12.58 85.80
CA SER A 928 16.75 13.54 86.80
C SER A 928 17.21 14.91 86.32
N GLY A 929 16.44 15.99 86.20
CA GLY A 929 15.11 16.39 86.61
C GLY A 929 15.14 17.93 86.59
N ILE A 930 13.97 18.55 86.47
CA ILE A 930 13.68 19.93 86.92
C ILE A 930 14.23 21.07 86.03
N ASP A 931 13.32 21.60 85.20
CA ASP A 931 12.80 22.97 85.26
C ASP A 931 13.77 24.18 85.07
N ARG A 932 13.50 24.95 84.00
CA ARG A 932 13.36 26.43 83.93
C ARG A 932 14.15 27.17 82.85
N ARG A 933 13.37 27.94 82.07
CA ARG A 933 13.70 29.24 81.40
C ARG A 933 14.73 29.12 80.26
N GLN A 934 14.51 29.63 79.07
CA GLN A 934 13.76 30.79 78.60
C GLN A 934 13.36 30.57 77.13
#